data_AF-A0A2D4RUB8-F1
#
_entry.id   AF-A0A2D4RUB8-F1
#
_cell.length_a   1.000
_cell.length_b   1.000
_cell.length_c   1.000
_cell.angle_alpha   90.00
_cell.angle_beta   90.00
_cell.angle_gamma   90.00
#
_symmetry.space_group_name_H-M   'P 1'
#
loop_
_entity.id
_entity.type
_entity.pdbx_description
1 polymer ?
#
loop_
_entity_poly.entity_id
_entity_poly.type
_entity_poly.pdbx_seq_one_letter_code
_entity_poly.pdbx_strand_id
1 'polypeptide(L)'
;MVALSTAQHQLLDPSQHVITATDQQVVQTLSDFLPNRIIDIHTHLYSLTNSQKTPTTVEADGMTLRSTMNHWLEQRVEQYLSFPFPLKDLPFAAANEHIFQESHKHDFVHGLMIIGPTDDPDQVRETVQQYSFRGFKCYHHYASRSNTFEADIEEFLPDWAWEIADQQNLIIMLHLVKAQALSDPNNLSYLQDRLSRFKNAKLVLAHCARGFAAKNTMEGLSVVRQFENVFFDSSAVCEPTSMEAIIRATGITRLMYGSDYPVSQVRGKAISLANGFKWLNQSSSTGQDSSFGEFTLVGIESLLALQVATQLCSLKDSDLEYIFYKNAFHLLGLGASYESKNNLEQYELAKTMIPGGTQLLSKKPELMAPSYWPAYYTQATGCEIVDNSGNRFLDMASNAVLSCLLGYADPDVNKAVLRRVQLGSMSSLSNYDEVRLAERLLEIHPWAQMVRYARTGGEAMTIAVRIARAVTGRDKVAICGYHGWHDWYLAVNLEDGPDGLQDHLLPGLNPLGVPAGLKGTALPFRYNQLAELEEIFAHHQLAAVVMETTRGIEPENQFLEKVRQLATQHGTKLIFDEISIGWRLCLGGAHLKYQVTPDLAVFAKALSNGYPMSAVIGQTAEMKFFERTFISSAYWSEAIGPTAALAAVEKMMSLDVPAHLQRIGGCFMKRWLELGQSCQLPTFVKGRPELVQLGFEHEEQANRIMTLFTRLMLQQGIMAGSSFNPTFAHQDRHLGHYFEKAEACFDQINQQLKSGQFYDQEAFETKHTGFARLVN
;
A
#
# COMPACT_ATOMS: atom_id res chain seq x y z
N MET A 1 -13.23 29.06 30.43
CA MET A 1 -11.84 28.69 30.79
C MET A 1 -11.71 28.58 32.32
N VAL A 2 -12.61 27.80 32.94
CA VAL A 2 -12.70 27.36 34.35
C VAL A 2 -13.59 26.11 34.21
N ALA A 3 -13.25 24.85 34.52
CA ALA A 3 -12.28 24.25 35.42
C ALA A 3 -11.71 22.96 34.79
N LEU A 4 -10.41 22.96 34.48
CA LEU A 4 -9.58 21.74 34.52
C LEU A 4 -8.50 21.89 35.62
N SER A 5 -8.36 23.08 36.21
CA SER A 5 -7.37 23.37 37.27
C SER A 5 -7.75 22.79 38.64
N THR A 6 -9.03 22.56 38.92
CA THR A 6 -9.46 21.82 40.13
C THR A 6 -9.50 20.31 39.91
N ALA A 7 -9.61 19.84 38.66
CA ALA A 7 -9.56 18.41 38.33
C ALA A 7 -8.14 17.81 38.45
N GLN A 8 -7.08 18.64 38.35
CA GLN A 8 -5.71 18.20 38.62
C GLN A 8 -5.47 17.82 40.09
N HIS A 9 -6.31 18.27 41.03
CA HIS A 9 -6.16 17.97 42.46
C HIS A 9 -6.96 16.75 42.95
N GLN A 10 -7.83 16.19 42.12
CA GLN A 10 -8.42 14.87 42.32
C GLN A 10 -7.80 13.95 41.27
N LEU A 11 -6.66 13.35 41.59
CA LEU A 11 -6.20 12.16 40.88
C LEU A 11 -7.40 11.21 40.79
N LEU A 12 -7.90 11.05 39.57
CA LEU A 12 -9.14 10.38 39.20
C LEU A 12 -9.33 9.15 40.06
N ASP A 13 -10.21 9.27 41.07
CA ASP A 13 -10.37 8.27 42.10
C ASP A 13 -10.99 7.01 41.49
N PRO A 14 -10.24 5.89 41.39
CA PRO A 14 -10.75 4.71 40.75
C PRO A 14 -11.84 3.98 41.55
N SER A 15 -12.03 4.35 42.82
CA SER A 15 -13.07 3.78 43.66
C SER A 15 -14.48 4.27 43.30
N GLN A 16 -14.63 5.26 42.41
CA GLN A 16 -15.94 5.68 41.88
C GLN A 16 -16.39 4.89 40.63
N HIS A 17 -15.62 3.89 40.19
CA HIS A 17 -15.83 3.08 38.98
C HIS A 17 -16.90 1.97 39.14
N VAL A 18 -18.08 2.32 39.64
CA VAL A 18 -19.20 1.37 39.70
C VAL A 18 -19.69 1.12 38.27
N ILE A 19 -19.49 -0.08 37.73
CA ILE A 19 -20.12 -0.52 36.48
C ILE A 19 -21.64 -0.58 36.70
N THR A 20 -22.39 0.20 35.93
CA THR A 20 -23.87 0.25 36.01
C THR A 20 -24.50 -0.84 35.15
N ALA A 21 -25.80 -1.11 35.35
CA ALA A 21 -26.57 -1.97 34.47
C ALA A 21 -26.57 -1.46 33.01
N THR A 22 -26.61 -0.13 32.84
CA THR A 22 -26.50 0.53 31.53
C THR A 22 -25.17 0.21 30.86
N ASP A 23 -24.05 0.31 31.59
CA ASP A 23 -22.72 -0.04 31.05
C ASP A 23 -22.67 -1.51 30.63
N GLN A 24 -23.17 -2.43 31.46
CA GLN A 24 -23.18 -3.87 31.14
C GLN A 24 -23.97 -4.18 29.87
N GLN A 25 -25.14 -3.54 29.70
CA GLN A 25 -25.95 -3.71 28.51
C GLN A 25 -25.21 -3.22 27.25
N VAL A 26 -24.54 -2.07 27.33
CA VAL A 26 -23.76 -1.53 26.19
C VAL A 26 -22.55 -2.41 25.88
N VAL A 27 -21.79 -2.85 26.90
CA VAL A 27 -20.65 -3.76 26.73
C VAL A 27 -21.09 -5.05 26.04
N GLN A 28 -22.26 -5.60 26.39
CA GLN A 28 -22.80 -6.78 25.72
C GLN A 28 -23.01 -6.56 24.20
N THR A 29 -23.39 -5.34 23.78
CA THR A 29 -23.49 -5.02 22.34
C THR A 29 -22.15 -4.83 21.64
N LEU A 30 -21.08 -4.59 22.40
CA LEU A 30 -19.72 -4.47 21.88
C LEU A 30 -18.98 -5.81 21.79
N SER A 31 -19.47 -6.87 22.46
CA SER A 31 -18.82 -8.19 22.49
C SER A 31 -18.53 -8.74 21.09
N ASP A 32 -19.49 -8.64 20.16
CA ASP A 32 -19.31 -9.13 18.77
C ASP A 32 -18.37 -8.26 17.93
N PHE A 33 -18.13 -7.02 18.37
CA PHE A 33 -17.22 -6.09 17.73
C PHE A 33 -15.77 -6.24 18.23
N LEU A 34 -15.58 -6.67 19.47
CA LEU A 34 -14.25 -6.79 20.06
C LEU A 34 -13.55 -8.08 19.58
N PRO A 35 -12.34 -7.99 19.01
CA PRO A 35 -11.56 -9.18 18.66
C PRO A 35 -11.14 -9.96 19.90
N ASN A 36 -10.64 -11.18 19.71
CA ASN A 36 -10.23 -12.05 20.83
C ASN A 36 -8.95 -11.57 21.51
N ARG A 37 -8.14 -10.76 20.81
CA ARG A 37 -6.84 -10.29 21.27
C ARG A 37 -6.77 -8.78 21.09
N ILE A 38 -6.35 -8.07 22.13
CA ILE A 38 -6.24 -6.62 22.15
C ILE A 38 -4.89 -6.24 22.76
N ILE A 39 -4.25 -5.23 22.18
CA ILE A 39 -3.14 -4.50 22.78
C ILE A 39 -3.60 -3.05 22.96
N ASP A 40 -3.57 -2.57 24.19
CA ASP A 40 -3.89 -1.18 24.50
C ASP A 40 -2.61 -0.34 24.47
N ILE A 41 -2.50 0.57 23.51
CA ILE A 41 -1.26 1.32 23.30
C ILE A 41 -1.17 2.63 24.10
N HIS A 42 -2.19 2.96 24.90
CA HIS A 42 -2.26 4.25 25.58
C HIS A 42 -2.83 4.10 26.99
N THR A 43 -1.95 3.85 27.96
CA THR A 43 -2.33 3.80 29.37
C THR A 43 -1.37 4.58 30.26
N HIS A 44 -1.92 5.16 31.33
CA HIS A 44 -1.16 5.89 32.32
C HIS A 44 -1.10 5.15 33.65
N LEU A 45 0.13 4.92 34.13
CA LEU A 45 0.39 4.36 35.45
C LEU A 45 1.01 5.43 36.37
N TYR A 46 0.72 5.37 37.65
CA TYR A 46 1.26 6.29 38.66
C TYR A 46 1.22 5.70 40.06
N SER A 47 2.25 6.02 40.85
CA SER A 47 2.34 5.66 42.26
C SER A 47 1.87 6.80 43.17
N LEU A 48 1.11 6.46 44.20
CA LEU A 48 0.69 7.39 45.26
C LEU A 48 1.62 7.22 46.46
N THR A 49 2.56 8.15 46.66
CA THR A 49 3.42 8.12 47.86
C THR A 49 2.59 8.38 49.13
N ASN A 50 3.09 7.95 50.30
CA ASN A 50 2.36 7.94 51.59
C ASN A 50 1.76 9.30 52.03
N SER A 51 2.17 10.44 51.47
CA SER A 51 1.67 11.77 51.81
C SER A 51 0.50 12.26 50.94
N GLN A 52 0.13 11.55 49.87
CA GLN A 52 -1.00 11.87 48.97
C GLN A 52 -2.15 10.84 49.03
N LYS A 53 -2.01 9.79 49.85
CA LYS A 53 -3.05 8.78 50.07
C LYS A 53 -4.19 9.38 50.91
N THR A 54 -5.35 9.55 50.30
CA THR A 54 -6.62 9.60 51.04
C THR A 54 -7.23 8.19 51.07
N PRO A 55 -8.19 7.87 51.96
CA PRO A 55 -8.82 6.55 52.01
C PRO A 55 -9.52 6.11 50.72
N THR A 56 -9.71 7.01 49.76
CA THR A 56 -10.45 6.73 48.52
C THR A 56 -9.54 6.66 47.28
N THR A 57 -8.34 7.24 47.27
CA THR A 57 -7.46 7.23 46.08
C THR A 57 -6.75 5.88 45.87
N VAL A 58 -6.93 5.24 44.71
CA VAL A 58 -6.27 3.98 44.32
C VAL A 58 -5.06 4.25 43.41
N GLU A 59 -3.98 3.52 43.67
CA GLU A 59 -2.76 3.52 42.84
C GLU A 59 -3.03 2.92 41.46
N ALA A 60 -2.50 3.52 40.40
CA ALA A 60 -2.65 3.00 39.05
C ALA A 60 -1.44 2.14 38.70
N ASP A 61 -1.41 0.91 39.20
CA ASP A 61 -0.40 -0.12 38.89
C ASP A 61 -0.89 -1.09 37.79
N GLY A 62 -0.02 -1.99 37.32
CA GLY A 62 -0.33 -2.90 36.22
C GLY A 62 -1.50 -3.86 36.51
N MET A 63 -1.65 -4.31 37.75
CA MET A 63 -2.74 -5.20 38.15
C MET A 63 -4.08 -4.47 38.29
N THR A 64 -4.07 -3.24 38.81
CA THR A 64 -5.23 -2.35 38.89
C THR A 64 -5.71 -1.99 37.49
N LEU A 65 -4.79 -1.62 36.59
CA LEU A 65 -5.09 -1.41 35.17
C LEU A 65 -5.79 -2.63 34.58
N ARG A 66 -5.14 -3.81 34.63
CA ARG A 66 -5.67 -5.04 34.04
C ARG A 66 -7.05 -5.41 34.62
N SER A 67 -7.20 -5.39 35.93
CA SER A 67 -8.47 -5.74 36.59
C SER A 67 -9.58 -4.75 36.25
N THR A 68 -9.26 -3.46 36.14
CA THR A 68 -10.23 -2.42 35.78
C THR A 68 -10.69 -2.57 34.33
N MET A 69 -9.75 -2.72 33.39
CA MET A 69 -10.07 -2.85 31.96
C MET A 69 -10.86 -4.12 31.65
N ASN A 70 -10.69 -5.20 32.44
CA ASN A 70 -11.44 -6.45 32.28
C ASN A 70 -12.96 -6.30 32.44
N HIS A 71 -13.45 -5.24 33.10
CA HIS A 71 -14.89 -5.05 33.28
C HIS A 71 -15.65 -4.81 31.97
N TRP A 72 -15.00 -4.26 30.95
CA TRP A 72 -15.63 -3.91 29.67
C TRP A 72 -14.84 -4.35 28.43
N LEU A 73 -13.68 -5.00 28.62
CA LEU A 73 -12.91 -5.69 27.56
C LEU A 73 -12.80 -7.21 27.78
N GLU A 74 -13.50 -7.78 28.76
CA GLU A 74 -13.69 -9.24 28.93
C GLU A 74 -12.40 -10.08 28.90
N GLN A 75 -11.31 -9.61 29.51
CA GLN A 75 -10.00 -10.27 29.52
C GLN A 75 -9.33 -10.44 28.14
N ARG A 76 -9.77 -9.70 27.12
CA ARG A 76 -9.21 -9.75 25.76
C ARG A 76 -7.90 -8.97 25.62
N VAL A 77 -7.56 -8.09 26.57
CA VAL A 77 -6.33 -7.29 26.52
C VAL A 77 -5.13 -8.09 27.01
N GLU A 78 -4.21 -8.38 26.10
CA GLU A 78 -3.01 -9.18 26.37
C GLU A 78 -1.84 -8.32 26.85
N GLN A 79 -1.69 -7.12 26.29
CA GLN A 79 -0.52 -6.26 26.45
C GLN A 79 -0.92 -4.79 26.57
N TYR A 80 -0.11 -4.00 27.29
CA TYR A 80 -0.34 -2.57 27.52
C TYR A 80 0.95 -1.78 27.26
N LEU A 81 0.86 -0.68 26.51
CA LEU A 81 1.90 0.35 26.44
C LEU A 81 1.57 1.46 27.45
N SER A 82 2.35 1.49 28.52
CA SER A 82 2.13 2.32 29.70
C SER A 82 3.19 3.41 29.85
N PHE A 83 2.79 4.57 30.35
CA PHE A 83 3.69 5.68 30.63
C PHE A 83 3.17 6.57 31.77
N PRO A 84 4.00 7.44 32.37
CA PRO A 84 3.54 8.25 33.48
C PRO A 84 2.40 9.19 33.09
N PHE A 85 1.50 9.46 34.04
CA PHE A 85 0.49 10.52 33.88
C PHE A 85 1.18 11.90 33.93
N PRO A 86 1.08 12.75 32.89
CA PRO A 86 1.95 13.93 32.74
C PRO A 86 1.48 15.14 33.56
N LEU A 87 1.68 15.06 34.88
CA LEU A 87 1.41 16.16 35.82
C LEU A 87 2.48 17.26 35.70
N LYS A 88 2.08 18.51 36.00
CA LYS A 88 2.97 19.68 35.86
C LYS A 88 4.26 19.57 36.70
N ASP A 89 4.15 19.08 37.93
CA ASP A 89 5.26 18.97 38.89
C ASP A 89 5.69 17.50 39.10
N LEU A 90 5.61 16.68 38.05
CA LEU A 90 5.93 15.25 38.10
C LEU A 90 7.44 15.01 38.31
N PRO A 91 7.88 14.27 39.34
CA PRO A 91 9.29 13.88 39.48
C PRO A 91 9.65 12.77 38.49
N PHE A 92 10.28 13.13 37.36
CA PHE A 92 10.51 12.20 36.24
C PHE A 92 11.30 10.95 36.62
N ALA A 93 12.37 11.08 37.40
CA ALA A 93 13.17 9.92 37.83
C ALA A 93 12.31 8.89 38.59
N ALA A 94 11.51 9.34 39.56
CA ALA A 94 10.63 8.46 40.33
C ALA A 94 9.48 7.88 39.48
N ALA A 95 8.95 8.69 38.56
CA ALA A 95 7.88 8.25 37.66
C ALA A 95 8.39 7.19 36.65
N ASN A 96 9.55 7.41 36.04
CA ASN A 96 10.19 6.46 35.14
C ASN A 96 10.59 5.18 35.88
N GLU A 97 11.14 5.29 37.08
CA GLU A 97 11.44 4.13 37.92
C GLU A 97 10.18 3.30 38.18
N HIS A 98 9.06 3.93 38.50
CA HIS A 98 7.80 3.21 38.70
C HIS A 98 7.35 2.45 37.45
N ILE A 99 7.39 3.06 36.26
CA ILE A 99 7.05 2.36 35.01
C ILE A 99 7.99 1.20 34.73
N PHE A 100 9.30 1.40 34.95
CA PHE A 100 10.28 0.34 34.83
C PHE A 100 9.93 -0.83 35.75
N GLN A 101 9.68 -0.56 37.04
CA GLN A 101 9.29 -1.59 38.00
C GLN A 101 8.03 -2.35 37.58
N GLU A 102 7.01 -1.65 37.08
CA GLU A 102 5.79 -2.32 36.59
C GLU A 102 6.06 -3.17 35.34
N SER A 103 6.84 -2.67 34.37
CA SER A 103 7.23 -3.43 33.18
C SER A 103 8.13 -4.62 33.47
N HIS A 104 8.91 -4.59 34.55
CA HIS A 104 9.77 -5.69 34.99
C HIS A 104 9.01 -6.74 35.80
N LYS A 105 8.00 -6.31 36.58
CA LYS A 105 7.12 -7.22 37.34
C LYS A 105 6.11 -7.93 36.44
N HIS A 106 5.73 -7.30 35.33
CA HIS A 106 4.61 -7.72 34.50
C HIS A 106 5.01 -7.74 33.03
N ASP A 107 5.22 -8.94 32.48
CA ASP A 107 5.56 -9.16 31.06
C ASP A 107 4.53 -8.58 30.07
N PHE A 108 3.34 -8.24 30.56
CA PHE A 108 2.26 -7.63 29.78
C PHE A 108 2.30 -6.09 29.75
N VAL A 109 3.25 -5.46 30.42
CA VAL A 109 3.41 -4.00 30.49
C VAL A 109 4.69 -3.61 29.76
N HIS A 110 4.56 -2.74 28.78
CA HIS A 110 5.66 -2.10 28.08
C HIS A 110 5.72 -0.63 28.47
N GLY A 111 6.89 -0.11 28.82
CA GLY A 111 7.04 1.26 29.29
C GLY A 111 7.45 2.25 28.21
N LEU A 112 6.93 3.48 28.24
CA LEU A 112 7.60 4.66 27.69
C LEU A 112 8.16 5.53 28.82
N MET A 113 9.34 6.09 28.59
CA MET A 113 10.02 7.03 29.47
C MET A 113 9.40 8.43 29.32
N ILE A 114 8.95 9.06 30.41
CA ILE A 114 8.65 10.50 30.42
C ILE A 114 9.97 11.27 30.28
N ILE A 115 10.01 12.22 29.35
CA ILE A 115 11.18 13.07 29.09
C ILE A 115 10.78 14.56 29.06
N GLY A 116 11.74 15.42 29.34
CA GLY A 116 11.62 16.88 29.31
C GLY A 116 12.65 17.54 28.41
N PRO A 117 12.42 18.80 28.00
CA PRO A 117 13.28 19.48 27.04
C PRO A 117 14.70 19.77 27.55
N THR A 118 14.90 19.78 28.87
CA THR A 118 16.18 20.07 29.53
C THR A 118 16.89 18.83 30.07
N ASP A 119 16.38 17.63 29.80
CA ASP A 119 17.03 16.39 30.23
C ASP A 119 18.38 16.20 29.51
N ASP A 120 19.32 15.53 30.18
CA ASP A 120 20.62 15.18 29.61
C ASP A 120 20.46 14.02 28.61
N PRO A 121 20.74 14.24 27.30
CA PRO A 121 20.52 13.23 26.27
C PRO A 121 21.36 11.96 26.47
N ASP A 122 22.53 12.05 27.09
CA ASP A 122 23.38 10.88 27.34
C ASP A 122 22.78 9.99 28.44
N GLN A 123 22.26 10.60 29.51
CA GLN A 123 21.55 9.88 30.57
C GLN A 123 20.23 9.27 30.07
N VAL A 124 19.50 9.98 29.21
CA VAL A 124 18.28 9.44 28.59
C VAL A 124 18.62 8.23 27.71
N ARG A 125 19.70 8.31 26.92
CA ARG A 125 20.15 7.20 26.06
C ARG A 125 20.54 5.97 26.88
N GLU A 126 21.19 6.14 28.01
CA GLU A 126 21.56 5.03 28.91
C GLU A 126 20.31 4.44 29.60
N THR A 127 19.45 5.29 30.15
CA THR A 127 18.24 4.88 30.88
C THR A 127 17.29 4.09 29.99
N VAL A 128 17.03 4.56 28.77
CA VAL A 128 16.09 3.90 27.84
C VAL A 128 16.57 2.47 27.49
N GLN A 129 17.88 2.27 27.34
CA GLN A 129 18.47 0.97 27.09
C GLN A 129 18.46 0.09 28.34
N GLN A 130 18.93 0.62 29.47
CA GLN A 130 19.00 -0.11 30.73
C GLN A 130 17.63 -0.62 31.17
N TYR A 131 16.60 0.22 31.05
CA TYR A 131 15.23 -0.12 31.47
C TYR A 131 14.41 -0.78 30.35
N SER A 132 15.01 -0.95 29.16
CA SER A 132 14.35 -1.55 28.00
C SER A 132 13.01 -0.86 27.64
N PHE A 133 12.96 0.46 27.80
CA PHE A 133 11.79 1.25 27.42
C PHE A 133 11.57 1.18 25.91
N ARG A 134 10.29 1.19 25.49
CA ARG A 134 9.91 1.16 24.08
C ARG A 134 9.94 2.54 23.42
N GLY A 135 10.23 3.59 24.20
CA GLY A 135 10.45 4.94 23.70
C GLY A 135 10.04 6.01 24.69
N PHE A 136 9.51 7.12 24.17
CA PHE A 136 9.36 8.37 24.90
C PHE A 136 7.91 8.84 24.98
N LYS A 137 7.57 9.38 26.14
CA LYS A 137 6.41 10.21 26.39
C LYS A 137 6.87 11.65 26.57
N CYS A 138 6.42 12.53 25.67
CA CYS A 138 6.61 13.98 25.79
C CYS A 138 5.27 14.66 26.06
N TYR A 139 5.29 15.84 26.67
CA TYR A 139 4.05 16.56 26.97
C TYR A 139 4.24 18.07 27.11
N HIS A 140 3.28 18.83 26.60
CA HIS A 140 3.33 20.29 26.53
C HIS A 140 3.44 21.01 27.89
N HIS A 141 3.04 20.36 29.00
CA HIS A 141 3.20 20.91 30.36
C HIS A 141 4.65 21.27 30.70
N TYR A 142 5.61 20.63 30.02
CA TYR A 142 7.04 20.81 30.27
C TYR A 142 7.70 21.84 29.34
N ALA A 143 6.92 22.49 28.46
CA ALA A 143 7.40 23.65 27.72
C ALA A 143 7.69 24.82 28.67
N SER A 144 8.70 25.63 28.35
CA SER A 144 9.12 26.76 29.20
C SER A 144 8.12 27.92 29.23
N ARG A 145 7.17 27.97 28.28
CA ARG A 145 6.15 29.03 28.19
C ARG A 145 5.02 28.87 29.21
N SER A 146 4.42 30.00 29.59
CA SER A 146 3.31 30.02 30.55
C SER A 146 2.01 29.42 30.01
N ASN A 147 1.62 29.79 28.78
CA ASN A 147 0.47 29.20 28.09
C ASN A 147 0.90 27.97 27.29
N THR A 148 0.95 26.83 27.95
CA THR A 148 1.41 25.57 27.35
C THR A 148 0.44 25.00 26.30
N PHE A 149 -0.80 25.48 26.19
CA PHE A 149 -1.73 25.05 25.12
C PHE A 149 -1.36 25.60 23.75
N GLU A 150 -0.57 26.67 23.72
CA GLU A 150 -0.06 27.24 22.47
C GLU A 150 1.37 26.79 22.17
N ALA A 151 1.94 25.86 22.96
CA ALA A 151 3.32 25.42 22.79
C ALA A 151 3.58 24.81 21.41
N ASP A 152 4.70 25.20 20.81
CA ASP A 152 5.28 24.59 19.63
C ASP A 152 5.92 23.25 20.02
N ILE A 153 5.88 22.25 19.13
CA ILE A 153 6.32 20.89 19.45
C ILE A 153 7.78 20.85 19.94
N GLU A 154 8.65 21.65 19.31
CA GLU A 154 10.08 21.78 19.66
C GLU A 154 10.36 22.23 21.10
N GLU A 155 9.39 22.88 21.76
CA GLU A 155 9.59 23.35 23.14
C GLU A 155 9.48 22.23 24.17
N PHE A 156 8.89 21.09 23.82
CA PHE A 156 8.70 19.95 24.72
C PHE A 156 9.08 18.61 24.10
N LEU A 157 9.46 18.59 22.82
CA LEU A 157 10.06 17.45 22.12
C LEU A 157 11.33 17.93 21.40
N PRO A 158 12.49 17.89 22.07
CA PRO A 158 13.77 18.37 21.52
C PRO A 158 14.35 17.44 20.45
N ASP A 159 15.22 17.96 19.59
CA ASP A 159 15.82 17.20 18.46
C ASP A 159 16.63 15.98 18.91
N TRP A 160 17.31 16.06 20.05
CA TRP A 160 18.06 14.92 20.58
C TRP A 160 17.15 13.72 20.87
N ALA A 161 15.87 13.94 21.21
CA ALA A 161 14.93 12.85 21.47
C ALA A 161 14.56 12.12 20.17
N TRP A 162 14.43 12.86 19.07
CA TRP A 162 14.25 12.28 17.74
C TRP A 162 15.47 11.48 17.30
N GLU A 163 16.68 12.01 17.53
CA GLU A 163 17.93 11.34 17.20
C GLU A 163 18.08 10.00 17.94
N ILE A 164 17.81 9.99 19.25
CA ILE A 164 17.85 8.74 20.04
C ILE A 164 16.75 7.78 19.56
N ALA A 165 15.54 8.28 19.31
CA ALA A 165 14.44 7.44 18.86
C ALA A 165 14.72 6.81 17.49
N ASP A 166 15.36 7.54 16.58
CA ASP A 166 15.75 7.02 15.28
C ASP A 166 16.85 5.96 15.39
N GLN A 167 17.90 6.24 16.16
CA GLN A 167 19.03 5.32 16.34
C GLN A 167 18.62 4.00 16.99
N GLN A 168 17.59 4.02 17.83
CA GLN A 168 17.16 2.86 18.63
C GLN A 168 15.78 2.32 18.23
N ASN A 169 15.18 2.80 17.13
CA ASN A 169 13.88 2.36 16.61
C ASN A 169 12.73 2.47 17.65
N LEU A 170 12.73 3.59 18.40
CA LEU A 170 11.82 3.83 19.52
C LEU A 170 10.54 4.55 19.10
N ILE A 171 9.52 4.44 19.96
CA ILE A 171 8.23 5.10 19.84
C ILE A 171 8.29 6.51 20.45
N ILE A 172 7.66 7.50 19.83
CA ILE A 172 7.38 8.81 20.43
C ILE A 172 5.87 8.97 20.54
N MET A 173 5.35 9.06 21.77
CA MET A 173 3.94 9.35 22.04
C MET A 173 3.74 10.86 22.15
N LEU A 174 3.07 11.46 21.17
CA LEU A 174 2.94 12.92 21.03
C LEU A 174 1.48 13.39 21.11
N HIS A 175 1.26 14.42 21.93
CA HIS A 175 -0.01 15.13 22.04
C HIS A 175 0.09 16.49 21.34
N LEU A 176 -0.79 16.75 20.37
CA LEU A 176 -0.93 18.06 19.72
C LEU A 176 -1.96 18.90 20.47
N VAL A 177 -1.54 20.05 21.01
CA VAL A 177 -2.37 20.81 21.98
C VAL A 177 -2.93 22.13 21.48
N LYS A 178 -2.37 22.66 20.39
CA LYS A 178 -2.87 23.87 19.74
C LYS A 178 -4.29 23.67 19.25
N ALA A 179 -5.03 24.77 19.12
CA ALA A 179 -6.44 24.72 18.68
C ALA A 179 -6.63 23.98 17.34
N GLN A 180 -5.77 24.18 16.35
CA GLN A 180 -5.86 23.48 15.06
C GLN A 180 -5.20 22.10 15.05
N ALA A 181 -4.57 21.69 16.16
CA ALA A 181 -3.96 20.39 16.36
C ALA A 181 -3.12 19.93 15.16
N LEU A 182 -3.49 18.83 14.49
CA LEU A 182 -2.75 18.31 13.34
C LEU A 182 -2.75 19.26 12.14
N SER A 183 -3.79 20.05 11.93
CA SER A 183 -3.87 21.00 10.80
C SER A 183 -3.14 22.32 11.04
N ASP A 184 -2.62 22.56 12.26
CA ASP A 184 -1.85 23.76 12.56
C ASP A 184 -0.60 23.84 11.64
N PRO A 185 -0.39 24.95 10.91
CA PRO A 185 0.71 25.05 9.94
C PRO A 185 2.10 24.81 10.55
N ASN A 186 2.33 25.25 11.79
CA ASN A 186 3.62 25.05 12.45
C ASN A 186 3.80 23.57 12.83
N ASN A 187 2.75 22.91 13.32
CA ASN A 187 2.80 21.48 13.60
C ASN A 187 3.05 20.68 12.32
N LEU A 188 2.36 20.99 11.21
CA LEU A 188 2.58 20.31 9.93
C LEU A 188 4.00 20.48 9.40
N SER A 189 4.50 21.72 9.40
CA SER A 189 5.86 22.00 8.95
C SER A 189 6.90 21.27 9.81
N TYR A 190 6.73 21.27 11.13
CA TYR A 190 7.62 20.57 12.05
C TYR A 190 7.60 19.06 11.82
N LEU A 191 6.40 18.46 11.77
CA LEU A 191 6.24 17.02 11.56
C LEU A 191 6.78 16.59 10.20
N GLN A 192 6.56 17.37 9.14
CA GLN A 192 7.08 17.08 7.82
C GLN A 192 8.61 17.05 7.81
N ASP A 193 9.29 17.99 8.46
CA ASP A 193 10.75 17.98 8.58
C ASP A 193 11.23 16.77 9.39
N ARG A 194 10.69 16.55 10.59
CA ARG A 194 11.16 15.49 11.49
C ARG A 194 10.89 14.09 10.92
N LEU A 195 9.71 13.81 10.39
CA LEU A 195 9.38 12.52 9.78
C LEU A 195 10.20 12.24 8.51
N SER A 196 10.62 13.29 7.79
CA SER A 196 11.51 13.13 6.63
C SER A 196 12.94 12.77 7.03
N ARG A 197 13.43 13.32 8.16
CA ARG A 197 14.79 13.15 8.67
C ARG A 197 14.97 11.87 9.46
N PHE A 198 14.02 11.55 10.35
CA PHE A 198 14.11 10.46 11.33
C PHE A 198 13.15 9.34 10.94
N LYS A 199 13.60 8.45 10.06
CA LYS A 199 12.75 7.42 9.42
C LYS A 199 12.50 6.19 10.29
N ASN A 200 13.39 5.91 11.24
CA ASN A 200 13.29 4.77 12.15
C ASN A 200 12.55 5.14 13.45
N ALA A 201 12.46 6.43 13.79
CA ALA A 201 11.64 6.89 14.90
C ALA A 201 10.15 6.70 14.59
N LYS A 202 9.40 6.01 15.44
CA LYS A 202 7.97 5.72 15.25
C LYS A 202 7.12 6.74 16.02
N LEU A 203 6.49 7.67 15.33
CA LEU A 203 5.62 8.66 15.95
C LEU A 203 4.18 8.13 16.12
N VAL A 204 3.66 8.13 17.34
CA VAL A 204 2.24 7.90 17.63
C VAL A 204 1.59 9.22 18.01
N LEU A 205 0.66 9.68 17.18
CA LEU A 205 -0.14 10.88 17.40
C LEU A 205 -1.39 10.54 18.20
N ALA A 206 -1.41 10.99 19.46
CA ALA A 206 -2.43 10.61 20.42
C ALA A 206 -3.81 11.21 20.14
N HIS A 207 -4.87 10.52 20.60
CA HIS A 207 -6.27 10.96 20.53
C HIS A 207 -6.69 11.34 19.10
N CYS A 208 -6.35 10.48 18.13
CA CYS A 208 -6.45 10.66 16.67
C CYS A 208 -5.99 12.06 16.22
N ALA A 209 -4.82 12.42 16.76
CA ALA A 209 -4.05 13.66 16.62
C ALA A 209 -4.75 14.93 17.15
N ARG A 210 -5.58 14.74 18.17
CA ARG A 210 -6.22 15.69 19.12
C ARG A 210 -6.68 17.03 18.57
N GLY A 211 -7.29 17.01 17.40
CA GLY A 211 -8.39 17.93 17.09
C GLY A 211 -9.64 17.08 17.10
N PHE A 212 -10.25 16.82 18.26
CA PHE A 212 -11.52 16.07 18.38
C PHE A 212 -12.57 16.50 17.32
N ALA A 213 -12.44 17.71 16.78
CA ALA A 213 -12.95 18.12 15.48
C ALA A 213 -12.24 17.46 14.27
N ALA A 214 -12.86 16.45 13.68
CA ALA A 214 -12.31 15.67 12.56
C ALA A 214 -11.83 16.46 11.34
N LYS A 215 -12.32 17.70 11.14
CA LYS A 215 -11.83 18.60 10.09
C LYS A 215 -10.31 18.77 10.14
N ASN A 216 -9.76 19.02 11.33
CA ASN A 216 -8.34 19.26 11.52
C ASN A 216 -7.50 18.00 11.25
N THR A 217 -8.05 16.82 11.63
CA THR A 217 -7.45 15.52 11.29
C THR A 217 -7.43 15.30 9.77
N MET A 218 -8.55 15.55 9.07
CA MET A 218 -8.64 15.39 7.62
C MET A 218 -7.67 16.28 6.85
N GLU A 219 -7.58 17.56 7.21
CA GLU A 219 -6.69 18.51 6.57
C GLU A 219 -5.22 18.13 6.79
N GLY A 220 -4.85 17.77 8.02
CA GLY A 220 -3.48 17.38 8.34
C GLY A 220 -3.05 16.03 7.76
N LEU A 221 -3.96 15.06 7.62
CA LEU A 221 -3.70 13.76 7.01
C LEU A 221 -3.18 13.87 5.57
N SER A 222 -3.59 14.90 4.83
CA SER A 222 -3.12 15.12 3.46
C SER A 222 -1.59 15.22 3.36
N VAL A 223 -0.94 15.71 4.42
CA VAL A 223 0.51 15.90 4.51
C VAL A 223 1.19 14.71 5.16
N VAL A 224 0.70 14.24 6.31
CA VAL A 224 1.44 13.25 7.11
C VAL A 224 1.28 11.82 6.64
N ARG A 225 0.21 11.48 5.92
CA ARG A 225 -0.08 10.09 5.48
C ARG A 225 1.00 9.50 4.56
N GLN A 226 1.84 10.34 3.97
CA GLN A 226 2.92 9.91 3.09
C GLN A 226 4.12 9.31 3.84
N PHE A 227 4.18 9.46 5.16
CA PHE A 227 5.28 8.99 5.99
C PHE A 227 4.94 7.63 6.61
N GLU A 228 5.84 6.67 6.50
CA GLU A 228 5.60 5.30 6.94
C GLU A 228 5.82 5.08 8.44
N ASN A 229 6.28 6.10 9.15
CA ASN A 229 6.64 6.03 10.56
C ASN A 229 5.71 6.87 11.45
N VAL A 230 4.54 7.28 10.93
CA VAL A 230 3.48 7.94 11.71
C VAL A 230 2.29 7.00 11.92
N PHE A 231 1.74 7.03 13.13
CA PHE A 231 0.60 6.23 13.58
C PHE A 231 -0.33 7.07 14.45
N PHE A 232 -1.53 6.57 14.71
CA PHE A 232 -2.58 7.25 15.46
C PHE A 232 -3.21 6.30 16.45
N ASP A 233 -3.67 6.82 17.60
CA ASP A 233 -4.47 6.05 18.54
C ASP A 233 -5.89 6.60 18.73
N SER A 234 -6.85 5.75 19.07
CA SER A 234 -8.26 6.13 19.26
C SER A 234 -8.58 6.70 20.65
N SER A 235 -7.58 6.86 21.52
CA SER A 235 -7.79 6.97 22.95
C SER A 235 -8.61 8.19 23.34
N ALA A 236 -9.61 7.98 24.23
CA ALA A 236 -10.55 9.00 24.67
C ALA A 236 -11.32 9.77 23.56
N VAL A 237 -11.29 9.31 22.30
CA VAL A 237 -12.05 9.90 21.20
C VAL A 237 -13.42 9.25 21.15
N CYS A 238 -14.47 10.04 21.36
CA CYS A 238 -15.83 9.53 21.45
C CYS A 238 -16.72 9.89 20.24
N GLU A 239 -16.12 10.36 19.15
CA GLU A 239 -16.80 10.65 17.87
C GLU A 239 -16.12 9.86 16.73
N PRO A 240 -16.88 9.25 15.80
CA PRO A 240 -16.34 8.32 14.81
C PRO A 240 -15.47 8.99 13.74
N THR A 241 -15.68 10.28 13.48
CA THR A 241 -15.30 10.92 12.22
C THR A 241 -13.78 11.06 12.04
N SER A 242 -13.02 11.27 13.12
CA SER A 242 -11.54 11.30 13.04
C SER A 242 -10.96 9.91 12.75
N MET A 243 -11.53 8.87 13.36
CA MET A 243 -11.13 7.48 13.12
C MET A 243 -11.46 7.05 11.69
N GLU A 244 -12.67 7.38 11.21
CA GLU A 244 -13.08 7.18 9.82
C GLU A 244 -12.12 7.86 8.84
N ALA A 245 -11.78 9.13 9.08
CA ALA A 245 -10.87 9.89 8.23
C ALA A 245 -9.49 9.22 8.12
N ILE A 246 -8.93 8.75 9.24
CA ILE A 246 -7.65 8.02 9.26
C ILE A 246 -7.78 6.71 8.47
N ILE A 247 -8.80 5.88 8.75
CA ILE A 247 -9.01 4.60 8.06
C ILE A 247 -9.13 4.81 6.54
N ARG A 248 -9.88 5.82 6.10
CA ARG A 248 -10.02 6.13 4.66
C ARG A 248 -8.73 6.64 4.04
N ALA A 249 -7.92 7.39 4.78
CA ALA A 249 -6.69 7.99 4.26
C ALA A 249 -5.51 7.01 4.24
N THR A 250 -5.45 6.08 5.19
CA THR A 250 -4.28 5.20 5.41
C THR A 250 -4.60 3.71 5.32
N GLY A 251 -5.86 3.33 5.13
CA GLY A 251 -6.35 1.97 5.38
C GLY A 251 -6.30 1.62 6.87
N ILE A 252 -6.28 0.33 7.17
CA ILE A 252 -6.47 -0.21 8.54
C ILE A 252 -5.17 -0.27 9.35
N THR A 253 -4.09 0.25 8.81
CA THR A 253 -2.73 -0.07 9.25
C THR A 253 -2.06 1.00 10.09
N ARG A 254 -2.70 2.16 10.28
CA ARG A 254 -2.12 3.30 11.02
C ARG A 254 -2.92 3.73 12.24
N LEU A 255 -4.14 3.21 12.41
CA LEU A 255 -4.96 3.43 13.60
C LEU A 255 -4.78 2.27 14.57
N MET A 256 -4.60 2.59 15.85
CA MET A 256 -4.51 1.63 16.94
C MET A 256 -5.52 1.94 18.04
N TYR A 257 -5.98 0.90 18.73
CA TYR A 257 -6.76 1.05 19.94
C TYR A 257 -5.89 1.55 21.09
N GLY A 258 -6.38 2.55 21.81
CA GLY A 258 -5.85 2.97 23.09
C GLY A 258 -6.99 3.37 24.02
N SER A 259 -6.89 3.11 25.32
CA SER A 259 -7.97 3.46 26.26
C SER A 259 -7.85 4.84 26.87
N ASP A 260 -6.64 5.39 27.00
CA ASP A 260 -6.34 6.54 27.86
C ASP A 260 -6.65 6.25 29.34
N TYR A 261 -6.39 5.04 29.85
CA TYR A 261 -6.55 4.77 31.29
C TYR A 261 -5.70 5.75 32.12
N PRO A 262 -6.23 6.38 33.21
CA PRO A 262 -7.54 6.16 33.83
C PRO A 262 -8.68 7.05 33.30
N VAL A 263 -8.44 7.93 32.31
CA VAL A 263 -9.47 8.81 31.72
C VAL A 263 -10.64 8.00 31.17
N SER A 264 -10.39 6.81 30.59
CA SER A 264 -11.43 5.88 30.15
C SER A 264 -12.47 5.53 31.22
N GLN A 265 -12.13 5.67 32.50
CA GLN A 265 -12.98 5.30 33.63
C GLN A 265 -13.83 6.46 34.16
N VAL A 266 -13.73 7.63 33.55
CA VAL A 266 -14.60 8.79 33.85
C VAL A 266 -15.98 8.57 33.23
N ARG A 267 -17.05 8.93 33.94
CA ARG A 267 -18.40 8.99 33.37
C ARG A 267 -18.61 10.25 32.57
N GLY A 268 -18.78 10.09 31.26
CA GLY A 268 -18.92 11.22 30.36
C GLY A 268 -18.41 10.93 28.97
N LYS A 269 -18.27 12.01 28.20
CA LYS A 269 -17.86 11.96 26.80
C LYS A 269 -17.11 13.23 26.41
N ALA A 270 -16.04 13.09 25.62
CA ALA A 270 -15.45 14.22 24.93
C ALA A 270 -16.27 14.52 23.66
N ILE A 271 -16.68 15.77 23.48
CA ILE A 271 -17.36 16.24 22.26
C ILE A 271 -16.53 17.31 21.57
N SER A 272 -16.56 17.32 20.23
CA SER A 272 -15.90 18.36 19.46
C SER A 272 -16.65 19.70 19.58
N LEU A 273 -15.91 20.81 19.62
CA LEU A 273 -16.48 22.16 19.64
C LEU A 273 -15.59 23.14 18.88
N ALA A 274 -16.05 23.57 17.70
CA ALA A 274 -15.25 24.34 16.74
C ALA A 274 -13.91 23.65 16.45
N ASN A 275 -12.78 24.24 16.83
CA ASN A 275 -11.45 23.62 16.66
C ASN A 275 -11.01 22.82 17.91
N GLY A 276 -11.71 22.97 19.03
CA GLY A 276 -11.36 22.31 20.29
C GLY A 276 -12.36 21.21 20.66
N PHE A 277 -12.48 20.98 21.96
CA PHE A 277 -13.37 20.00 22.54
C PHE A 277 -13.83 20.43 23.94
N LYS A 278 -14.90 19.81 24.42
CA LYS A 278 -15.32 19.91 25.82
C LYS A 278 -15.63 18.52 26.36
N TRP A 279 -15.29 18.34 27.64
CA TRP A 279 -15.77 17.20 28.41
C TRP A 279 -17.20 17.48 28.88
N LEU A 280 -18.10 16.57 28.54
CA LEU A 280 -19.42 16.48 29.14
C LEU A 280 -19.43 15.35 30.16
N ASN A 281 -19.85 15.67 31.37
CA ASN A 281 -20.02 14.76 32.49
C ASN A 281 -21.28 15.14 33.30
N GLN A 282 -21.62 14.32 34.31
CA GLN A 282 -22.80 14.52 35.15
C GLN A 282 -22.85 15.89 35.87
N SER A 283 -21.71 16.53 36.14
CA SER A 283 -21.65 17.83 36.82
C SER A 283 -21.66 19.04 35.88
N SER A 284 -21.53 18.82 34.57
CA SER A 284 -21.48 19.86 33.54
C SER A 284 -22.83 20.16 32.86
N SER A 285 -23.89 19.40 33.18
CA SER A 285 -25.24 19.63 32.65
C SER A 285 -25.89 20.84 33.34
N THR A 286 -26.11 21.92 32.59
CA THR A 286 -26.69 23.18 33.09
C THR A 286 -28.19 23.31 32.82
N GLY A 287 -28.88 22.24 32.42
CA GLY A 287 -30.30 22.25 32.08
C GLY A 287 -31.16 21.44 33.04
N GLN A 288 -32.27 22.02 33.51
CA GLN A 288 -33.33 21.33 34.28
C GLN A 288 -34.16 20.32 33.44
N ASP A 289 -33.89 20.14 32.15
CA ASP A 289 -34.71 19.35 31.22
C ASP A 289 -33.88 18.40 30.36
N SER A 290 -33.49 17.26 30.93
CA SER A 290 -32.86 16.20 30.15
C SER A 290 -33.10 14.87 30.83
N SER A 291 -34.25 14.27 30.58
CA SER A 291 -34.55 12.85 30.80
C SER A 291 -33.73 11.92 29.88
N PHE A 292 -32.59 12.39 29.37
CA PHE A 292 -31.73 11.66 28.44
C PHE A 292 -30.75 10.79 29.23
N GLY A 293 -30.45 9.59 28.69
CA GLY A 293 -29.90 8.44 29.40
C GLY A 293 -28.61 8.67 30.22
N GLU A 294 -28.31 7.72 31.09
CA GLU A 294 -27.14 7.75 31.98
C GLU A 294 -25.82 7.80 31.20
N PHE A 295 -24.89 8.68 31.61
CA PHE A 295 -23.54 8.70 31.04
C PHE A 295 -22.81 7.37 31.32
N THR A 296 -22.33 6.73 30.26
CA THR A 296 -21.43 5.57 30.36
C THR A 296 -19.98 6.01 30.60
N LEU A 297 -19.08 5.05 30.74
CA LEU A 297 -17.64 5.30 30.83
C LEU A 297 -17.08 5.82 29.50
N VAL A 298 -16.15 6.77 29.55
CA VAL A 298 -15.47 7.33 28.36
C VAL A 298 -14.86 6.23 27.47
N GLY A 299 -14.32 5.17 28.08
CA GLY A 299 -13.79 4.02 27.35
C GLY A 299 -14.86 3.29 26.52
N ILE A 300 -16.06 3.12 27.07
CA ILE A 300 -17.21 2.52 26.38
C ILE A 300 -17.68 3.45 25.24
N GLU A 301 -17.81 4.76 25.49
CA GLU A 301 -18.16 5.74 24.46
C GLU A 301 -17.15 5.77 23.31
N SER A 302 -15.86 5.61 23.62
CA SER A 302 -14.79 5.56 22.62
C SER A 302 -14.86 4.29 21.78
N LEU A 303 -15.14 3.12 22.38
CA LEU A 303 -15.39 1.88 21.66
C LEU A 303 -16.61 1.96 20.74
N LEU A 304 -17.72 2.54 21.21
CA LEU A 304 -18.91 2.76 20.39
C LEU A 304 -18.60 3.66 19.19
N ALA A 305 -17.83 4.73 19.39
CA ALA A 305 -17.41 5.61 18.31
C ALA A 305 -16.50 4.87 17.29
N LEU A 306 -15.58 4.04 17.78
CA LEU A 306 -14.74 3.21 16.91
C LEU A 306 -15.57 2.18 16.13
N GLN A 307 -16.57 1.54 16.75
CA GLN A 307 -17.49 0.61 16.08
C GLN A 307 -18.26 1.29 14.94
N VAL A 308 -18.76 2.51 15.15
CA VAL A 308 -19.43 3.27 14.09
C VAL A 308 -18.46 3.61 12.96
N ALA A 309 -17.23 4.05 13.29
CA ALA A 309 -16.22 4.36 12.28
C ALA A 309 -15.85 3.14 11.41
N THR A 310 -15.71 1.96 12.02
CA THR A 310 -15.37 0.72 11.29
C THR A 310 -16.52 0.27 10.39
N GLN A 311 -17.78 0.42 10.84
CA GLN A 311 -18.98 0.15 10.03
C GLN A 311 -19.09 1.09 8.82
N LEU A 312 -18.86 2.40 9.01
CA LEU A 312 -18.86 3.40 7.93
C LEU A 312 -17.76 3.13 6.89
N CYS A 313 -16.67 2.50 7.31
CA CYS A 313 -15.59 2.05 6.44
C CYS A 313 -15.80 0.64 5.87
N SER A 314 -16.91 -0.04 6.20
CA SER A 314 -17.22 -1.40 5.76
C SER A 314 -16.12 -2.41 6.09
N LEU A 315 -15.52 -2.27 7.27
CA LEU A 315 -14.49 -3.19 7.76
C LEU A 315 -15.13 -4.51 8.22
N LYS A 316 -14.39 -5.61 8.05
CA LYS A 316 -14.74 -6.95 8.55
C LYS A 316 -13.90 -7.32 9.77
N ASP A 317 -14.25 -8.40 10.46
CA ASP A 317 -13.58 -8.84 11.71
C ASP A 317 -12.05 -8.96 11.57
N SER A 318 -11.58 -9.49 10.43
CA SER A 318 -10.13 -9.60 10.16
C SER A 318 -9.41 -8.26 10.09
N ASP A 319 -10.12 -7.19 9.78
CA ASP A 319 -9.59 -5.84 9.71
C ASP A 319 -9.54 -5.19 11.11
N LEU A 320 -10.50 -5.54 11.97
CA LEU A 320 -10.52 -5.10 13.38
C LEU A 320 -9.30 -5.59 14.14
N GLU A 321 -8.85 -6.81 13.85
CA GLU A 321 -7.59 -7.37 14.37
C GLU A 321 -6.38 -6.46 14.10
N TYR A 322 -6.36 -5.68 13.01
CA TYR A 322 -5.28 -4.72 12.79
C TYR A 322 -5.33 -3.55 13.77
N ILE A 323 -6.51 -2.96 13.96
CA ILE A 323 -6.72 -1.80 14.83
C ILE A 323 -6.47 -2.16 16.29
N PHE A 324 -6.98 -3.30 16.74
CA PHE A 324 -6.89 -3.71 18.14
C PHE A 324 -5.61 -4.46 18.49
N TYR A 325 -4.94 -5.12 17.55
CA TYR A 325 -3.83 -6.02 17.86
C TYR A 325 -2.63 -5.86 16.93
N LYS A 326 -2.75 -6.19 15.64
CA LYS A 326 -1.57 -6.38 14.76
C LYS A 326 -0.73 -5.11 14.57
N ASN A 327 -1.35 -3.93 14.49
CA ASN A 327 -0.61 -2.68 14.35
C ASN A 327 0.26 -2.43 15.58
N ALA A 328 -0.30 -2.58 16.78
CA ALA A 328 0.41 -2.44 18.04
C ALA A 328 1.49 -3.52 18.22
N PHE A 329 1.16 -4.77 17.88
CA PHE A 329 2.09 -5.89 17.94
C PHE A 329 3.36 -5.64 17.10
N HIS A 330 3.20 -5.13 15.88
CA HIS A 330 4.33 -4.75 15.02
C HIS A 330 5.04 -3.49 15.52
N LEU A 331 4.31 -2.48 16.00
CA LEU A 331 4.89 -1.26 16.54
C LEU A 331 5.85 -1.56 17.69
N LEU A 332 5.43 -2.44 18.60
CA LEU A 332 6.16 -2.87 19.79
C LEU A 332 7.28 -3.90 19.51
N GLY A 333 7.34 -4.45 18.29
CA GLY A 333 8.34 -5.47 17.92
C GLY A 333 8.14 -6.80 18.65
N LEU A 334 6.89 -7.19 18.92
CA LEU A 334 6.56 -8.42 19.65
C LEU A 334 6.61 -9.70 18.77
N GLY A 335 6.77 -9.55 17.45
CA GLY A 335 6.92 -10.64 16.50
C GLY A 335 8.37 -10.89 16.10
N ALA A 336 8.73 -12.17 15.88
CA ALA A 336 9.99 -12.54 15.22
C ALA A 336 9.95 -12.18 13.72
N SER A 337 11.14 -12.11 13.12
CA SER A 337 11.39 -11.92 11.68
C SER A 337 10.38 -12.62 10.77
N TYR A 338 9.92 -11.94 9.71
CA TYR A 338 9.12 -12.44 8.58
C TYR A 338 8.59 -13.89 8.71
N GLU A 339 7.32 -14.05 9.08
CA GLU A 339 6.66 -15.36 9.10
C GLU A 339 5.84 -15.59 7.83
N SER A 340 6.43 -16.30 6.86
CA SER A 340 5.75 -16.72 5.62
C SER A 340 4.79 -17.90 5.82
N LYS A 341 4.89 -18.62 6.94
CA LYS A 341 4.34 -19.97 7.09
C LYS A 341 2.83 -20.04 6.83
N ASN A 342 2.05 -19.14 7.43
CA ASN A 342 0.59 -19.10 7.22
C ASN A 342 0.23 -18.77 5.76
N ASN A 343 0.93 -17.82 5.13
CA ASN A 343 0.67 -17.45 3.74
C ASN A 343 0.94 -18.62 2.77
N LEU A 344 2.00 -19.39 3.04
CA LEU A 344 2.36 -20.57 2.25
C LEU A 344 1.40 -21.73 2.46
N GLU A 345 0.99 -21.99 3.70
CA GLU A 345 -0.05 -23.00 4.01
C GLU A 345 -1.36 -22.67 3.28
N GLN A 346 -1.76 -21.39 3.23
CA GLN A 346 -2.90 -20.93 2.44
C GLN A 346 -2.69 -21.14 0.94
N TYR A 347 -1.46 -20.94 0.44
CA TYR A 347 -1.14 -21.15 -0.97
C TYR A 347 -1.18 -22.64 -1.35
N GLU A 348 -0.66 -23.52 -0.51
CA GLU A 348 -0.79 -24.98 -0.68
C GLU A 348 -2.25 -25.42 -0.68
N LEU A 349 -3.05 -24.93 0.27
CA LEU A 349 -4.49 -25.18 0.28
C LEU A 349 -5.15 -24.69 -1.00
N ALA A 350 -4.83 -23.47 -1.45
CA ALA A 350 -5.41 -22.92 -2.67
C ALA A 350 -5.05 -23.73 -3.92
N LYS A 351 -3.85 -24.31 -4.02
CA LYS A 351 -3.48 -25.20 -5.15
C LYS A 351 -4.40 -26.42 -5.28
N THR A 352 -5.10 -26.82 -4.22
CA THR A 352 -6.11 -27.90 -4.25
C THR A 352 -7.46 -27.47 -4.86
N MET A 353 -7.72 -26.16 -4.97
CA MET A 353 -9.01 -25.60 -5.40
C MET A 353 -8.91 -24.67 -6.61
N ILE A 354 -7.75 -24.03 -6.80
CA ILE A 354 -7.45 -23.09 -7.88
C ILE A 354 -6.26 -23.67 -8.65
N PRO A 355 -6.38 -23.91 -9.97
CA PRO A 355 -5.27 -24.37 -10.78
C PRO A 355 -4.03 -23.48 -10.63
N GLY A 356 -2.96 -24.04 -10.06
CA GLY A 356 -1.74 -23.30 -9.77
C GLY A 356 -1.85 -22.26 -8.65
N GLY A 357 -2.88 -22.33 -7.79
CA GLY A 357 -3.07 -21.52 -6.58
C GLY A 357 -3.39 -20.04 -6.82
N THR A 358 -3.31 -19.55 -8.06
CA THR A 358 -3.53 -18.16 -8.43
C THR A 358 -4.19 -18.06 -9.80
N GLN A 359 -4.96 -17.00 -10.04
CA GLN A 359 -5.62 -16.72 -11.31
C GLN A 359 -4.64 -16.24 -12.40
N LEU A 360 -3.49 -15.68 -12.01
CA LEU A 360 -2.49 -15.12 -12.93
C LEU A 360 -1.16 -15.83 -12.75
N LEU A 361 -0.70 -16.49 -13.82
CA LEU A 361 0.54 -17.27 -13.79
C LEU A 361 1.76 -16.44 -13.39
N SER A 362 1.85 -15.18 -13.84
CA SER A 362 2.96 -14.26 -13.49
C SER A 362 3.06 -13.89 -12.01
N LYS A 363 2.02 -14.19 -11.21
CA LYS A 363 2.00 -13.93 -9.75
C LYS A 363 2.27 -15.18 -8.92
N LYS A 364 2.56 -16.32 -9.54
CA LYS A 364 2.94 -17.56 -8.84
C LYS A 364 4.21 -17.32 -8.00
N PRO A 365 4.20 -17.62 -6.69
CA PRO A 365 5.39 -17.60 -5.84
C PRO A 365 6.62 -18.30 -6.44
N GLU A 366 6.40 -19.37 -7.20
CA GLU A 366 7.44 -20.16 -7.87
C GLU A 366 8.25 -19.35 -8.88
N LEU A 367 7.68 -18.30 -9.49
CA LEU A 367 8.38 -17.42 -10.43
C LEU A 367 9.25 -16.35 -9.74
N MET A 368 9.16 -16.23 -8.42
CA MET A 368 9.86 -15.20 -7.64
C MET A 368 10.83 -15.85 -6.66
N ALA A 369 10.32 -16.44 -5.58
CA ALA A 369 11.08 -17.21 -4.59
C ALA A 369 10.16 -18.31 -4.04
N PRO A 370 10.27 -19.56 -4.53
CA PRO A 370 9.40 -20.64 -4.11
C PRO A 370 9.49 -20.85 -2.60
N SER A 371 8.35 -21.11 -1.95
CA SER A 371 8.26 -21.25 -0.48
C SER A 371 8.69 -20.02 0.35
N TYR A 372 8.85 -18.85 -0.28
CA TYR A 372 9.14 -17.60 0.45
C TYR A 372 8.30 -16.43 -0.04
N TRP A 373 7.93 -16.37 -1.32
CA TRP A 373 7.16 -15.24 -1.83
C TRP A 373 5.71 -15.27 -1.33
N PRO A 374 5.18 -14.20 -0.72
CA PRO A 374 3.79 -14.16 -0.28
C PRO A 374 2.85 -14.19 -1.49
N ALA A 375 1.91 -15.15 -1.50
CA ALA A 375 0.91 -15.33 -2.54
C ALA A 375 -0.27 -14.35 -2.42
N TYR A 376 -0.63 -13.98 -1.19
CA TYR A 376 -1.84 -13.21 -0.88
C TYR A 376 -1.59 -11.95 -0.07
N TYR A 377 -2.43 -10.94 -0.33
CA TYR A 377 -2.41 -9.65 0.36
C TYR A 377 -3.79 -9.26 0.88
N THR A 378 -3.80 -8.44 1.94
CA THR A 378 -4.99 -7.83 2.53
C THR A 378 -5.12 -6.35 2.20
N GLN A 379 -3.99 -5.64 2.06
CA GLN A 379 -3.97 -4.22 1.71
C GLN A 379 -2.84 -3.92 0.72
N ALA A 380 -3.05 -2.95 -0.16
CA ALA A 380 -1.99 -2.32 -0.94
C ALA A 380 -2.28 -0.81 -1.08
N THR A 381 -1.29 0.04 -0.88
CA THR A 381 -1.44 1.52 -0.96
C THR A 381 -0.13 2.15 -1.42
N GLY A 382 -0.17 3.04 -2.40
CA GLY A 382 1.04 3.63 -2.98
C GLY A 382 1.95 2.57 -3.61
N CYS A 383 3.09 2.28 -2.98
CA CYS A 383 3.98 1.18 -3.34
C CYS A 383 4.20 0.19 -2.17
N GLU A 384 3.30 0.19 -1.18
CA GLU A 384 3.33 -0.72 -0.04
C GLU A 384 2.25 -1.80 -0.15
N ILE A 385 2.55 -2.98 0.39
CA ILE A 385 1.65 -4.13 0.46
C ILE A 385 1.64 -4.67 1.89
N VAL A 386 0.48 -5.12 2.36
CA VAL A 386 0.34 -5.89 3.59
C VAL A 386 -0.20 -7.28 3.25
N ASP A 387 0.53 -8.32 3.63
CA ASP A 387 0.13 -9.70 3.37
C ASP A 387 -0.99 -10.19 4.32
N ASN A 388 -1.43 -11.45 4.18
CA ASN A 388 -2.42 -12.05 5.08
C ASN A 388 -1.89 -12.30 6.51
N SER A 389 -0.58 -12.42 6.68
CA SER A 389 0.09 -12.57 7.98
C SER A 389 0.27 -11.21 8.69
N GLY A 390 0.05 -10.09 8.00
CA GLY A 390 0.25 -8.74 8.50
C GLY A 390 1.65 -8.18 8.24
N ASN A 391 2.51 -8.92 7.52
CA ASN A 391 3.82 -8.44 7.11
C ASN A 391 3.65 -7.29 6.12
N ARG A 392 4.49 -6.26 6.26
CA ARG A 392 4.50 -5.08 5.40
C ARG A 392 5.66 -5.16 4.43
N PHE A 393 5.40 -4.82 3.18
CA PHE A 393 6.39 -4.84 2.13
C PHE A 393 6.36 -3.54 1.32
N LEU A 394 7.55 -2.99 1.08
CA LEU A 394 7.77 -2.08 -0.03
C LEU A 394 7.88 -2.90 -1.33
N ASP A 395 6.98 -2.67 -2.30
CA ASP A 395 6.96 -3.36 -3.59
C ASP A 395 7.91 -2.70 -4.60
N MET A 396 9.14 -3.20 -4.63
CA MET A 396 10.18 -2.84 -5.60
C MET A 396 10.27 -3.86 -6.74
N ALA A 397 9.19 -4.61 -7.00
CA ALA A 397 9.15 -5.65 -8.01
C ALA A 397 8.25 -5.26 -9.20
N SER A 398 7.21 -6.05 -9.47
CA SER A 398 6.46 -5.97 -10.72
C SER A 398 5.29 -4.97 -10.75
N ASN A 399 4.95 -4.37 -9.59
CA ASN A 399 3.87 -3.41 -9.40
C ASN A 399 2.53 -3.85 -10.03
N ALA A 400 2.00 -4.98 -9.53
CA ALA A 400 0.82 -5.68 -10.02
C ALA A 400 0.81 -5.87 -11.54
N VAL A 401 1.93 -6.36 -12.10
CA VAL A 401 2.09 -6.65 -13.53
C VAL A 401 1.75 -5.42 -14.38
N LEU A 402 2.33 -4.27 -14.00
CA LEU A 402 2.24 -2.99 -14.71
C LEU A 402 0.85 -2.33 -14.70
N SER A 403 -0.10 -2.75 -13.85
CA SER A 403 -1.47 -2.23 -13.87
C SER A 403 -1.66 -0.93 -13.08
N CYS A 404 -0.88 -0.70 -12.02
CA CYS A 404 -1.08 0.42 -11.09
C CYS A 404 -0.02 1.52 -11.27
N LEU A 405 -0.04 2.22 -12.40
CA LEU A 405 0.95 3.25 -12.77
C LEU A 405 1.03 4.43 -11.77
N LEU A 406 -0.09 4.85 -11.19
CA LEU A 406 -0.13 5.92 -10.19
C LEU A 406 0.22 5.40 -8.77
N GLY A 407 0.34 4.09 -8.60
CA GLY A 407 0.42 3.41 -7.31
C GLY A 407 -0.90 2.72 -6.93
N TYR A 408 -0.82 1.85 -5.93
CA TYR A 408 -1.96 1.12 -5.38
C TYR A 408 -2.94 2.05 -4.68
N ALA A 409 -4.24 1.79 -4.84
CA ALA A 409 -5.32 2.51 -4.18
C ALA A 409 -5.20 4.04 -4.31
N ASP A 410 -4.90 4.53 -5.51
CA ASP A 410 -4.78 5.96 -5.77
C ASP A 410 -6.03 6.72 -5.28
N PRO A 411 -5.87 7.76 -4.44
CA PRO A 411 -6.99 8.38 -3.74
C PRO A 411 -8.00 9.05 -4.69
N ASP A 412 -7.56 9.59 -5.82
CA ASP A 412 -8.45 10.29 -6.75
C ASP A 412 -9.25 9.29 -7.59
N VAL A 413 -8.58 8.23 -8.05
CA VAL A 413 -9.24 7.12 -8.78
C VAL A 413 -10.24 6.40 -7.87
N ASN A 414 -9.83 6.02 -6.66
CA ASN A 414 -10.70 5.32 -5.72
C ASN A 414 -11.90 6.18 -5.31
N LYS A 415 -11.71 7.49 -5.09
CA LYS A 415 -12.81 8.41 -4.77
C LYS A 415 -13.85 8.44 -5.89
N ALA A 416 -13.41 8.49 -7.15
CA ALA A 416 -14.33 8.45 -8.30
C ALA A 416 -15.11 7.13 -8.36
N VAL A 417 -14.42 6.00 -8.14
CA VAL A 417 -15.05 4.66 -8.13
C VAL A 417 -16.01 4.48 -6.97
N LEU A 418 -15.64 4.85 -5.75
CA LEU A 418 -16.51 4.74 -4.57
C LEU A 418 -17.80 5.54 -4.76
N ARG A 419 -17.68 6.77 -5.29
CA ARG A 419 -18.85 7.56 -5.67
C ARG A 419 -19.68 6.84 -6.74
N ARG A 420 -19.06 6.20 -7.72
CA ARG A 420 -19.79 5.45 -8.76
C ARG A 420 -20.57 4.29 -8.19
N VAL A 421 -19.96 3.51 -7.30
CA VAL A 421 -20.62 2.38 -6.61
C VAL A 421 -21.87 2.85 -5.88
N GLN A 422 -21.78 3.97 -5.15
CA GLN A 422 -22.93 4.56 -4.44
C GLN A 422 -24.05 5.04 -5.38
N LEU A 423 -23.72 5.42 -6.60
CA LEU A 423 -24.68 5.85 -7.63
C LEU A 423 -25.14 4.73 -8.56
N GLY A 424 -24.71 3.50 -8.31
CA GLY A 424 -24.99 2.33 -9.15
C GLY A 424 -23.89 2.05 -10.17
N SER A 425 -23.39 0.82 -10.15
CA SER A 425 -22.34 0.33 -11.06
C SER A 425 -22.87 -0.18 -12.40
N MET A 426 -24.14 -0.57 -12.47
CA MET A 426 -24.76 -1.17 -13.66
C MET A 426 -26.24 -0.79 -13.73
N SER A 427 -26.74 -0.55 -14.93
CA SER A 427 -28.14 -0.19 -15.21
C SER A 427 -28.54 -0.64 -16.62
N SER A 428 -29.84 -0.58 -16.94
CA SER A 428 -30.35 -0.72 -18.31
C SER A 428 -29.91 0.43 -19.23
N LEU A 429 -29.48 1.55 -18.67
CA LEU A 429 -28.94 2.70 -19.38
C LEU A 429 -27.41 2.76 -19.21
N SER A 430 -26.70 3.18 -20.27
CA SER A 430 -25.25 3.43 -20.21
C SER A 430 -24.92 4.64 -19.35
N ASN A 431 -23.76 4.58 -18.69
CA ASN A 431 -23.21 5.70 -17.96
C ASN A 431 -22.48 6.66 -18.90
N TYR A 432 -22.72 7.97 -18.77
CA TYR A 432 -22.09 8.97 -19.64
C TYR A 432 -20.57 9.11 -19.45
N ASP A 433 -19.98 8.57 -18.37
CA ASP A 433 -18.53 8.56 -18.19
C ASP A 433 -17.80 7.80 -19.31
N GLU A 434 -18.46 6.86 -20.01
CA GLU A 434 -17.90 6.21 -21.20
C GLU A 434 -17.68 7.19 -22.36
N VAL A 435 -18.56 8.19 -22.52
CA VAL A 435 -18.43 9.24 -23.54
C VAL A 435 -17.32 10.21 -23.16
N ARG A 436 -17.25 10.62 -21.89
CA ARG A 436 -16.19 11.50 -21.38
C ARG A 436 -14.81 10.89 -21.48
N LEU A 437 -14.69 9.58 -21.21
CA LEU A 437 -13.45 8.87 -21.42
C LEU A 437 -13.07 8.85 -22.91
N ALA A 438 -14.04 8.70 -23.81
CA ALA A 438 -13.77 8.76 -25.25
C ALA A 438 -13.26 10.15 -25.66
N GLU A 439 -13.88 11.22 -25.15
CA GLU A 439 -13.41 12.61 -25.37
C GLU A 439 -11.93 12.77 -24.97
N ARG A 440 -11.54 12.32 -23.77
CA ARG A 440 -10.15 12.41 -23.30
C ARG A 440 -9.19 11.57 -24.14
N LEU A 441 -9.58 10.34 -24.50
CA LEU A 441 -8.73 9.48 -25.31
C LEU A 441 -8.51 10.05 -26.71
N LEU A 442 -9.54 10.65 -27.32
CA LEU A 442 -9.44 11.28 -28.64
C LEU A 442 -8.72 12.64 -28.59
N GLU A 443 -8.82 13.38 -27.48
CA GLU A 443 -8.03 14.59 -27.23
C GLU A 443 -6.53 14.28 -27.20
N ILE A 444 -6.14 13.21 -26.49
CA ILE A 444 -4.73 12.77 -26.40
C ILE A 444 -4.24 12.18 -27.73
N HIS A 445 -5.13 11.54 -28.49
CA HIS A 445 -4.81 10.86 -29.75
C HIS A 445 -5.58 11.48 -30.91
N PRO A 446 -5.17 12.67 -31.41
CA PRO A 446 -5.93 13.42 -32.42
C PRO A 446 -6.01 12.71 -33.78
N TRP A 447 -5.20 11.68 -34.00
CA TRP A 447 -5.31 10.83 -35.18
C TRP A 447 -6.52 9.89 -35.07
N ALA A 448 -6.89 9.42 -33.88
CA ALA A 448 -8.01 8.53 -33.68
C ALA A 448 -9.33 9.31 -33.71
N GLN A 449 -10.40 8.64 -34.11
CA GLN A 449 -11.73 9.27 -34.27
C GLN A 449 -12.82 8.54 -33.50
N MET A 450 -12.60 7.27 -33.13
CA MET A 450 -13.58 6.46 -32.42
C MET A 450 -12.86 5.56 -31.40
N VAL A 451 -13.62 5.14 -30.38
CA VAL A 451 -13.14 4.27 -29.30
C VAL A 451 -14.11 3.11 -29.10
N ARG A 452 -13.58 1.95 -28.74
CA ARG A 452 -14.34 0.80 -28.22
C ARG A 452 -13.70 0.33 -26.92
N TYR A 453 -14.53 -0.05 -25.95
CA TYR A 453 -14.06 -0.56 -24.66
C TYR A 453 -14.25 -2.07 -24.51
N ALA A 454 -13.36 -2.67 -23.72
CA ALA A 454 -13.49 -4.02 -23.19
C ALA A 454 -13.00 -4.05 -21.73
N ARG A 455 -12.70 -5.22 -21.17
CA ARG A 455 -12.27 -5.33 -19.74
C ARG A 455 -10.85 -5.82 -19.57
N THR A 456 -10.29 -6.52 -20.55
CA THR A 456 -8.90 -6.98 -20.49
C THR A 456 -8.13 -6.63 -21.76
N GLY A 457 -6.80 -6.56 -21.65
CA GLY A 457 -5.94 -6.22 -22.78
C GLY A 457 -5.98 -7.28 -23.89
N GLY A 458 -5.92 -8.56 -23.54
CA GLY A 458 -5.97 -9.63 -24.54
C GLY A 458 -7.34 -9.75 -25.22
N GLU A 459 -8.43 -9.48 -24.50
CA GLU A 459 -9.78 -9.38 -25.10
C GLU A 459 -9.82 -8.24 -26.13
N ALA A 460 -9.33 -7.04 -25.76
CA ALA A 460 -9.26 -5.90 -26.67
C ALA A 460 -8.36 -6.17 -27.89
N MET A 461 -7.27 -6.94 -27.72
CA MET A 461 -6.41 -7.33 -28.83
C MET A 461 -7.11 -8.30 -29.79
N THR A 462 -7.82 -9.29 -29.25
CA THR A 462 -8.63 -10.23 -30.06
C THR A 462 -9.70 -9.48 -30.86
N ILE A 463 -10.31 -8.47 -30.25
CA ILE A 463 -11.24 -7.57 -30.91
C ILE A 463 -10.55 -6.81 -32.05
N ALA A 464 -9.38 -6.20 -31.81
CA ALA A 464 -8.65 -5.43 -32.83
C ALA A 464 -8.25 -6.30 -34.04
N VAL A 465 -7.74 -7.51 -33.79
CA VAL A 465 -7.41 -8.49 -34.84
C VAL A 465 -8.66 -8.88 -35.64
N ARG A 466 -9.77 -9.14 -34.96
CA ARG A 466 -11.04 -9.47 -35.62
C ARG A 466 -11.55 -8.33 -36.51
N ILE A 467 -11.42 -7.08 -36.05
CA ILE A 467 -11.79 -5.90 -36.84
C ILE A 467 -10.89 -5.77 -38.07
N ALA A 468 -9.58 -5.93 -37.94
CA ALA A 468 -8.69 -5.90 -39.09
C ALA A 468 -9.05 -6.97 -40.13
N ARG A 469 -9.32 -8.21 -39.71
CA ARG A 469 -9.81 -9.29 -40.59
C ARG A 469 -11.13 -8.91 -41.27
N ALA A 470 -12.08 -8.32 -40.54
CA ALA A 470 -13.36 -7.89 -41.09
C ALA A 470 -13.20 -6.75 -42.11
N VAL A 471 -12.28 -5.82 -41.88
CA VAL A 471 -12.00 -4.70 -42.77
C VAL A 471 -11.34 -5.17 -44.08
N THR A 472 -10.36 -6.08 -43.98
CA THR A 472 -9.57 -6.50 -45.14
C THR A 472 -10.13 -7.72 -45.87
N GLY A 473 -10.97 -8.52 -45.21
CA GLY A 473 -11.41 -9.82 -45.71
C GLY A 473 -10.28 -10.85 -45.81
N ARG A 474 -9.25 -10.73 -44.97
CA ARG A 474 -8.03 -11.58 -44.98
C ARG A 474 -7.90 -12.31 -43.65
N ASP A 475 -7.26 -13.47 -43.64
CA ASP A 475 -7.15 -14.31 -42.43
C ASP A 475 -5.85 -14.12 -41.65
N LYS A 476 -4.73 -13.95 -42.37
CA LYS A 476 -3.39 -14.02 -41.77
C LYS A 476 -2.97 -12.72 -41.10
N VAL A 477 -2.24 -12.81 -39.99
CA VAL A 477 -1.62 -11.66 -39.33
C VAL A 477 -0.13 -11.90 -39.13
N ALA A 478 0.69 -10.85 -39.26
CA ALA A 478 2.06 -10.86 -38.79
C ALA A 478 2.10 -10.36 -37.34
N ILE A 479 2.90 -10.97 -36.47
CA ILE A 479 2.96 -10.62 -35.05
C ILE A 479 4.40 -10.35 -34.57
N CYS A 480 4.56 -9.37 -33.68
CA CYS A 480 5.83 -9.07 -33.02
C CYS A 480 5.62 -8.57 -31.58
N GLY A 481 5.99 -9.40 -30.61
CA GLY A 481 5.76 -9.16 -29.18
C GLY A 481 4.73 -10.09 -28.56
N TYR A 482 4.35 -9.85 -27.30
CA TYR A 482 3.36 -10.67 -26.59
C TYR A 482 1.99 -10.00 -26.54
N HIS A 483 0.97 -10.70 -27.06
CA HIS A 483 -0.37 -10.15 -27.28
C HIS A 483 -1.49 -10.91 -26.56
N GLY A 484 -1.15 -11.72 -25.54
CA GLY A 484 -2.11 -12.46 -24.71
C GLY A 484 -2.06 -13.98 -24.93
N TRP A 485 -3.13 -14.68 -24.53
CA TRP A 485 -3.21 -16.14 -24.52
C TRP A 485 -4.25 -16.72 -25.49
N HIS A 486 -4.93 -15.85 -26.26
CA HIS A 486 -6.06 -16.24 -27.10
C HIS A 486 -5.62 -17.12 -28.27
N ASP A 487 -6.55 -17.94 -28.77
CA ASP A 487 -6.32 -18.94 -29.83
C ASP A 487 -5.55 -18.38 -31.04
N TRP A 488 -5.87 -17.16 -31.48
CA TRP A 488 -5.22 -16.55 -32.65
C TRP A 488 -3.72 -16.29 -32.44
N TYR A 489 -3.30 -16.00 -31.21
CA TYR A 489 -1.90 -15.72 -30.88
C TYR A 489 -1.15 -17.03 -30.63
N LEU A 490 -1.74 -17.96 -29.87
CA LEU A 490 -1.13 -19.26 -29.59
C LEU A 490 -1.06 -20.17 -30.84
N ALA A 491 -1.85 -19.89 -31.87
CA ALA A 491 -1.80 -20.60 -33.15
C ALA A 491 -0.41 -20.57 -33.82
N VAL A 492 0.46 -19.63 -33.47
CA VAL A 492 1.86 -19.61 -33.92
C VAL A 492 2.58 -20.92 -33.60
N ASN A 493 2.27 -21.54 -32.46
CA ASN A 493 2.92 -22.76 -32.01
C ASN A 493 2.24 -24.06 -32.51
N LEU A 494 1.26 -23.96 -33.43
CA LEU A 494 0.68 -25.12 -34.13
C LEU A 494 1.52 -25.56 -35.34
N GLU A 495 2.52 -24.78 -35.75
CA GLU A 495 3.41 -25.15 -36.83
C GLU A 495 4.30 -26.34 -36.45
N ASP A 496 4.56 -27.22 -37.43
CA ASP A 496 5.49 -28.33 -37.21
C ASP A 496 6.91 -27.77 -37.24
N GLY A 497 7.57 -27.64 -36.09
CA GLY A 497 8.88 -27.00 -36.03
C GLY A 497 9.27 -26.53 -34.63
N PRO A 498 10.33 -25.71 -34.54
CA PRO A 498 10.72 -25.08 -33.28
C PRO A 498 9.65 -24.06 -32.83
N ASP A 499 9.64 -23.73 -31.54
CA ASP A 499 8.68 -22.82 -30.93
C ASP A 499 8.68 -21.45 -31.64
N GLY A 500 7.61 -21.11 -32.35
CA GLY A 500 7.52 -19.87 -33.12
C GLY A 500 7.56 -18.61 -32.26
N LEU A 501 7.36 -18.74 -30.94
CA LEU A 501 7.48 -17.68 -29.95
C LEU A 501 8.80 -17.70 -29.17
N GLN A 502 9.77 -18.55 -29.54
CA GLN A 502 11.04 -18.70 -28.84
C GLN A 502 11.83 -17.39 -28.67
N ASP A 503 11.80 -16.54 -29.71
CA ASP A 503 12.51 -15.25 -29.76
C ASP A 503 11.60 -14.08 -29.35
N HIS A 504 10.40 -14.38 -28.83
CA HIS A 504 9.45 -13.42 -28.30
C HIS A 504 9.54 -13.37 -26.77
N LEU A 505 8.82 -12.41 -26.17
CA LEU A 505 8.87 -12.17 -24.73
C LEU A 505 8.63 -13.44 -23.88
N LEU A 506 7.65 -14.26 -24.28
CA LEU A 506 7.23 -15.45 -23.54
C LEU A 506 7.35 -16.68 -24.44
N PRO A 507 8.48 -17.41 -24.37
CA PRO A 507 8.65 -18.66 -25.08
C PRO A 507 7.96 -19.82 -24.35
N GLY A 508 7.81 -20.94 -25.04
CA GLY A 508 7.35 -22.22 -24.50
C GLY A 508 5.86 -22.29 -24.19
N LEU A 509 5.04 -21.45 -24.84
CA LEU A 509 3.60 -21.44 -24.65
C LEU A 509 2.97 -22.61 -25.43
N ASN A 510 2.38 -23.56 -24.71
CA ASN A 510 1.79 -24.76 -25.29
C ASN A 510 0.39 -24.47 -25.88
N PRO A 511 0.13 -24.75 -27.18
CA PRO A 511 -1.14 -24.44 -27.83
C PRO A 511 -2.24 -25.49 -27.61
N LEU A 512 -2.20 -26.27 -26.52
CA LEU A 512 -3.25 -27.25 -26.22
C LEU A 512 -4.64 -26.57 -26.17
N GLY A 513 -5.58 -27.14 -26.91
CA GLY A 513 -6.94 -26.61 -27.05
C GLY A 513 -7.12 -25.59 -28.18
N VAL A 514 -6.05 -25.08 -28.79
CA VAL A 514 -6.13 -24.20 -29.95
C VAL A 514 -6.55 -25.01 -31.20
N PRO A 515 -7.59 -24.59 -31.95
CA PRO A 515 -8.04 -25.32 -33.13
C PRO A 515 -6.97 -25.43 -34.23
N ALA A 516 -6.75 -26.65 -34.74
CA ALA A 516 -5.77 -26.91 -35.80
C ALA A 516 -6.00 -26.09 -37.08
N GLY A 517 -7.26 -25.68 -37.35
CA GLY A 517 -7.59 -24.81 -38.49
C GLY A 517 -7.01 -23.39 -38.40
N LEU A 518 -6.45 -22.99 -37.25
CA LEU A 518 -5.74 -21.72 -37.09
C LEU A 518 -4.25 -21.80 -37.45
N LYS A 519 -3.73 -22.99 -37.79
CA LYS A 519 -2.33 -23.17 -38.23
C LYS A 519 -2.01 -22.22 -39.40
N GLY A 520 -0.87 -21.55 -39.32
CA GLY A 520 -0.41 -20.59 -40.34
C GLY A 520 -1.24 -19.30 -40.45
N THR A 521 -2.13 -19.01 -39.50
CA THR A 521 -2.92 -17.76 -39.47
C THR A 521 -2.25 -16.62 -38.70
N ALA A 522 -1.24 -16.92 -37.89
CA ALA A 522 -0.38 -15.94 -37.23
C ALA A 522 1.08 -16.26 -37.55
N LEU A 523 1.82 -15.23 -37.98
CA LEU A 523 3.17 -15.36 -38.53
C LEU A 523 4.13 -14.48 -37.71
N PRO A 524 5.01 -15.07 -36.88
CA PRO A 524 5.90 -14.29 -36.02
C PRO A 524 7.05 -13.67 -36.83
N PHE A 525 7.47 -12.47 -36.44
CA PHE A 525 8.72 -11.85 -36.88
C PHE A 525 9.38 -11.10 -35.71
N ARG A 526 10.70 -10.94 -35.77
CA ARG A 526 11.46 -10.33 -34.66
C ARG A 526 11.47 -8.80 -34.74
N TYR A 527 11.49 -8.18 -33.58
CA TYR A 527 11.56 -6.72 -33.46
C TYR A 527 12.89 -6.20 -34.05
N ASN A 528 12.87 -5.06 -34.75
CA ASN A 528 13.96 -4.51 -35.57
C ASN A 528 14.43 -5.38 -36.76
N GLN A 529 13.80 -6.53 -37.03
CA GLN A 529 14.15 -7.42 -38.16
C GLN A 529 13.20 -7.24 -39.35
N LEU A 530 13.25 -6.07 -39.99
CA LEU A 530 12.32 -5.73 -41.08
C LEU A 530 12.30 -6.74 -42.23
N ALA A 531 13.46 -7.31 -42.57
CA ALA A 531 13.57 -8.29 -43.66
C ALA A 531 12.69 -9.53 -43.44
N GLU A 532 12.47 -9.95 -42.19
CA GLU A 532 11.57 -11.06 -41.86
C GLU A 532 10.11 -10.69 -42.15
N LEU A 533 9.73 -9.44 -41.88
CA LEU A 533 8.39 -8.95 -42.22
C LEU A 533 8.21 -8.81 -43.73
N GLU A 534 9.21 -8.29 -44.45
CA GLU A 534 9.19 -8.20 -45.93
C GLU A 534 9.00 -9.59 -46.57
N GLU A 535 9.67 -10.61 -46.04
CA GLU A 535 9.53 -12.00 -46.49
C GLU A 535 8.11 -12.54 -46.27
N ILE A 536 7.48 -12.22 -45.13
CA ILE A 536 6.08 -12.57 -44.87
C ILE A 536 5.16 -11.91 -45.92
N PHE A 537 5.37 -10.63 -46.23
CA PHE A 537 4.58 -9.91 -47.23
C PHE A 537 4.79 -10.43 -48.66
N ALA A 538 5.96 -10.96 -48.98
CA ALA A 538 6.24 -11.58 -50.28
C ALA A 538 5.38 -12.84 -50.51
N HIS A 539 5.05 -13.58 -49.44
CA HIS A 539 4.35 -14.86 -49.55
C HIS A 539 2.87 -14.82 -49.13
N HIS A 540 2.43 -13.76 -48.45
CA HIS A 540 1.12 -13.72 -47.82
C HIS A 540 0.39 -12.37 -47.95
N GLN A 541 -0.93 -12.44 -48.01
CA GLN A 541 -1.82 -11.29 -47.87
C GLN A 541 -2.30 -11.20 -46.42
N LEU A 542 -1.88 -10.14 -45.73
CA LEU A 542 -2.14 -9.99 -44.30
C LEU A 542 -3.35 -9.10 -44.03
N ALA A 543 -4.15 -9.46 -43.03
CA ALA A 543 -5.15 -8.58 -42.44
C ALA A 543 -4.50 -7.48 -41.61
N ALA A 544 -3.52 -7.87 -40.78
CA ALA A 544 -2.82 -6.95 -39.91
C ALA A 544 -1.34 -7.31 -39.70
N VAL A 545 -0.55 -6.29 -39.40
CA VAL A 545 0.68 -6.39 -38.61
C VAL A 545 0.32 -5.96 -37.18
N VAL A 546 0.49 -6.86 -36.22
CA VAL A 546 0.21 -6.62 -34.79
C VAL A 546 1.54 -6.57 -34.06
N MET A 547 1.84 -5.49 -33.36
CA MET A 547 3.11 -5.40 -32.66
C MET A 547 3.07 -4.50 -31.43
N GLU A 548 3.88 -4.81 -30.42
CA GLU A 548 4.22 -3.84 -29.38
C GLU A 548 5.02 -2.72 -30.05
N THR A 549 4.64 -1.45 -29.86
CA THR A 549 5.38 -0.33 -30.45
C THR A 549 6.83 -0.33 -30.00
N THR A 550 7.05 -0.70 -28.74
CA THR A 550 8.35 -1.01 -28.15
C THR A 550 8.11 -1.55 -26.74
N ARG A 551 9.07 -2.31 -26.18
CA ARG A 551 9.00 -2.76 -24.77
C ARG A 551 10.26 -2.49 -23.98
N GLY A 552 11.38 -3.08 -24.38
CA GLY A 552 12.68 -2.90 -23.74
C GLY A 552 13.81 -2.46 -24.68
N ILE A 553 13.55 -2.39 -25.99
CA ILE A 553 14.52 -2.07 -27.03
C ILE A 553 13.93 -0.94 -27.88
N GLU A 554 14.72 0.11 -28.16
CA GLU A 554 14.29 1.21 -29.03
C GLU A 554 14.15 0.73 -30.49
N PRO A 555 13.19 1.28 -31.27
CA PRO A 555 13.16 1.03 -32.70
C PRO A 555 14.42 1.60 -33.37
N GLU A 556 15.05 0.79 -34.22
CA GLU A 556 16.27 1.16 -34.93
C GLU A 556 15.99 1.40 -36.41
N ASN A 557 16.87 2.13 -37.11
CA ASN A 557 16.84 2.23 -38.58
C ASN A 557 15.47 2.58 -39.19
N GLN A 558 14.69 3.44 -38.50
CA GLN A 558 13.31 3.80 -38.87
C GLN A 558 12.38 2.59 -38.99
N PHE A 559 12.54 1.60 -38.11
CA PHE A 559 11.82 0.32 -38.17
C PHE A 559 10.30 0.52 -38.16
N LEU A 560 9.77 1.33 -37.24
CA LEU A 560 8.32 1.54 -37.13
C LEU A 560 7.73 2.24 -38.35
N GLU A 561 8.44 3.23 -38.89
CA GLU A 561 8.08 3.96 -40.10
C GLU A 561 8.03 3.02 -41.30
N LYS A 562 9.03 2.15 -41.44
CA LYS A 562 9.09 1.15 -42.51
C LYS A 562 8.00 0.10 -42.39
N VAL A 563 7.70 -0.38 -41.18
CA VAL A 563 6.55 -1.27 -40.93
C VAL A 563 5.24 -0.60 -41.34
N ARG A 564 5.03 0.67 -40.95
CA ARG A 564 3.84 1.45 -41.34
C ARG A 564 3.75 1.62 -42.86
N GLN A 565 4.86 1.95 -43.51
CA GLN A 565 4.91 2.09 -44.97
C GLN A 565 4.53 0.78 -45.65
N LEU A 566 5.12 -0.34 -45.23
CA LEU A 566 4.88 -1.66 -45.80
C LEU A 566 3.42 -2.09 -45.60
N ALA A 567 2.87 -1.90 -44.40
CA ALA A 567 1.44 -2.16 -44.13
C ALA A 567 0.54 -1.35 -45.08
N THR A 568 0.84 -0.07 -45.28
CA THR A 568 0.08 0.82 -46.18
C THR A 568 0.14 0.36 -47.63
N GLN A 569 1.34 0.03 -48.13
CA GLN A 569 1.55 -0.41 -49.52
C GLN A 569 0.75 -1.67 -49.88
N HIS A 570 0.56 -2.57 -48.91
CA HIS A 570 -0.15 -3.84 -49.10
C HIS A 570 -1.62 -3.80 -48.68
N GLY A 571 -2.15 -2.64 -48.26
CA GLY A 571 -3.51 -2.52 -47.74
C GLY A 571 -3.76 -3.31 -46.45
N THR A 572 -2.70 -3.58 -45.69
CA THR A 572 -2.70 -4.29 -44.41
C THR A 572 -2.84 -3.31 -43.26
N LYS A 573 -3.56 -3.70 -42.20
CA LYS A 573 -3.75 -2.82 -41.02
C LYS A 573 -2.58 -2.90 -40.06
N LEU A 574 -2.17 -1.77 -39.51
CA LEU A 574 -1.18 -1.71 -38.43
C LEU A 574 -1.91 -1.58 -37.10
N ILE A 575 -1.68 -2.55 -36.21
CA ILE A 575 -2.23 -2.55 -34.85
C ILE A 575 -1.06 -2.41 -33.87
N PHE A 576 -1.05 -1.32 -33.12
CA PHE A 576 -0.10 -1.16 -32.01
C PHE A 576 -0.68 -1.63 -30.69
N ASP A 577 0.04 -2.56 -30.06
CA ASP A 577 -0.15 -2.97 -28.68
C ASP A 577 0.58 -1.99 -27.74
N GLU A 578 -0.20 -1.12 -27.11
CA GLU A 578 0.26 -0.13 -26.13
C GLU A 578 -0.05 -0.58 -24.70
N ILE A 579 -0.46 -1.84 -24.49
CA ILE A 579 -0.96 -2.33 -23.20
C ILE A 579 0.12 -2.23 -22.13
N SER A 580 1.38 -2.56 -22.46
CA SER A 580 2.47 -2.58 -21.47
C SER A 580 3.23 -1.26 -21.39
N ILE A 581 3.44 -0.57 -22.51
CA ILE A 581 4.30 0.62 -22.59
C ILE A 581 3.52 1.94 -22.61
N GLY A 582 2.26 1.92 -23.02
CA GLY A 582 1.39 3.10 -23.04
C GLY A 582 1.29 3.73 -21.67
N TRP A 583 1.11 5.05 -21.64
CA TRP A 583 1.07 5.90 -20.44
C TRP A 583 2.41 6.04 -19.70
N ARG A 584 3.34 5.09 -19.86
CA ARG A 584 4.62 5.05 -19.15
C ARG A 584 5.70 5.86 -19.86
N LEU A 585 5.88 5.57 -21.15
CA LEU A 585 6.92 6.21 -21.97
C LEU A 585 6.49 7.59 -22.47
N CYS A 586 5.18 7.76 -22.67
CA CYS A 586 4.55 8.97 -23.14
C CYS A 586 3.09 8.96 -22.66
N LEU A 587 2.54 10.12 -22.32
CA LEU A 587 1.11 10.25 -22.03
C LEU A 587 0.33 9.84 -23.30
N GLY A 588 -0.56 8.86 -23.16
CA GLY A 588 -1.16 8.16 -24.30
C GLY A 588 -0.37 6.90 -24.65
N GLY A 589 0.38 6.91 -25.75
CA GLY A 589 1.12 5.74 -26.24
C GLY A 589 2.50 6.06 -26.78
N ALA A 590 3.37 5.05 -26.84
CA ALA A 590 4.70 5.14 -27.43
C ALA A 590 4.65 5.55 -28.92
N HIS A 591 3.59 5.21 -29.63
CA HIS A 591 3.38 5.60 -31.03
C HIS A 591 3.36 7.12 -31.23
N LEU A 592 2.93 7.90 -30.22
CA LEU A 592 2.99 9.37 -30.25
C LEU A 592 4.43 9.87 -30.14
N LYS A 593 5.24 9.26 -29.24
CA LYS A 593 6.67 9.58 -29.10
C LYS A 593 7.43 9.37 -30.41
N TYR A 594 7.18 8.24 -31.08
CA TYR A 594 7.84 7.90 -32.35
C TYR A 594 7.16 8.50 -33.58
N GLN A 595 6.02 9.18 -33.41
CA GLN A 595 5.28 9.84 -34.49
C GLN A 595 4.86 8.88 -35.62
N VAL A 596 4.57 7.62 -35.29
CA VAL A 596 4.07 6.62 -36.23
C VAL A 596 2.61 6.31 -35.91
N THR A 597 1.70 6.67 -36.81
CA THR A 597 0.25 6.49 -36.59
C THR A 597 -0.20 5.09 -37.02
N PRO A 598 -0.75 4.27 -36.10
CA PRO A 598 -1.34 2.98 -36.47
C PRO A 598 -2.75 3.16 -37.04
N ASP A 599 -3.34 2.07 -37.55
CA ASP A 599 -4.76 2.06 -37.90
C ASP A 599 -5.63 1.81 -36.65
N LEU A 600 -5.13 0.97 -35.73
CA LEU A 600 -5.72 0.72 -34.41
C LEU A 600 -4.63 0.72 -33.32
N ALA A 601 -4.95 1.23 -32.14
CA ALA A 601 -4.10 1.09 -30.95
C ALA A 601 -4.90 0.52 -29.78
N VAL A 602 -4.25 -0.34 -28.99
CA VAL A 602 -4.87 -1.06 -27.86
C VAL A 602 -4.22 -0.68 -26.55
N PHE A 603 -5.04 -0.23 -25.59
CA PHE A 603 -4.61 0.17 -24.24
C PHE A 603 -5.32 -0.67 -23.18
N ALA A 604 -4.64 -0.97 -22.08
CA ALA A 604 -5.24 -1.52 -20.86
C ALA A 604 -4.33 -1.17 -19.67
N LYS A 605 -4.29 -2.02 -18.63
CA LYS A 605 -3.37 -1.93 -17.49
C LYS A 605 -3.40 -0.54 -16.84
N ALA A 606 -2.39 0.29 -17.13
CA ALA A 606 -2.23 1.63 -16.60
C ALA A 606 -3.42 2.57 -16.89
N LEU A 607 -4.19 2.32 -17.96
CA LEU A 607 -5.36 3.11 -18.36
C LEU A 607 -6.33 3.39 -17.21
N SER A 608 -6.53 2.42 -16.32
CA SER A 608 -7.51 2.46 -15.23
C SER A 608 -6.91 2.21 -13.85
N ASN A 609 -5.58 2.26 -13.74
CA ASN A 609 -4.82 2.13 -12.50
C ASN A 609 -5.29 0.97 -11.59
N GLY A 610 -5.43 -0.24 -12.14
CA GLY A 610 -5.76 -1.46 -11.39
C GLY A 610 -7.21 -1.95 -11.50
N TYR A 611 -8.12 -1.16 -12.08
CA TYR A 611 -9.49 -1.60 -12.36
C TYR A 611 -9.60 -2.29 -13.74
N PRO A 612 -10.45 -3.32 -13.94
CA PRO A 612 -10.59 -3.97 -15.24
C PRO A 612 -11.10 -3.02 -16.34
N MET A 613 -10.23 -2.64 -17.27
CA MET A 613 -10.57 -1.78 -18.40
C MET A 613 -9.55 -1.92 -19.52
N SER A 614 -10.04 -1.85 -20.75
CA SER A 614 -9.21 -1.72 -21.95
C SER A 614 -9.93 -0.89 -23.01
N ALA A 615 -9.16 -0.31 -23.92
CA ALA A 615 -9.65 0.51 -25.02
C ALA A 615 -8.97 0.12 -26.33
N VAL A 616 -9.76 0.07 -27.39
CA VAL A 616 -9.30 0.07 -28.79
C VAL A 616 -9.66 1.43 -29.36
N ILE A 617 -8.66 2.19 -29.80
CA ILE A 617 -8.87 3.45 -30.51
C ILE A 617 -8.46 3.29 -31.97
N GLY A 618 -9.10 4.04 -32.86
CA GLY A 618 -8.82 3.91 -34.28
C GLY A 618 -9.47 4.98 -35.15
N GLN A 619 -9.14 4.93 -36.43
CA GLN A 619 -9.80 5.71 -37.48
C GLN A 619 -11.24 5.24 -37.69
N THR A 620 -12.12 6.12 -38.18
CA THR A 620 -13.53 5.77 -38.44
C THR A 620 -13.67 4.64 -39.46
N ALA A 621 -12.77 4.54 -40.45
CA ALA A 621 -12.85 3.54 -41.51
C ALA A 621 -12.77 2.09 -40.97
N GLU A 622 -11.91 1.86 -39.97
CA GLU A 622 -11.77 0.58 -39.27
C GLU A 622 -12.85 0.43 -38.20
N MET A 623 -13.06 1.46 -37.39
CA MET A 623 -13.93 1.38 -36.21
C MET A 623 -15.42 1.20 -36.56
N LYS A 624 -15.89 1.65 -37.73
CA LYS A 624 -17.27 1.36 -38.16
C LYS A 624 -17.55 -0.11 -38.46
N PHE A 625 -16.54 -0.96 -38.57
CA PHE A 625 -16.78 -2.41 -38.72
C PHE A 625 -17.32 -3.07 -37.46
N PHE A 626 -17.22 -2.44 -36.28
CA PHE A 626 -17.90 -2.89 -35.06
C PHE A 626 -19.43 -2.95 -35.22
N GLU A 627 -20.01 -2.17 -36.13
CA GLU A 627 -21.44 -2.19 -36.46
C GLU A 627 -21.80 -3.33 -37.44
N ARG A 628 -20.79 -3.94 -38.08
CA ARG A 628 -20.95 -4.94 -39.16
C ARG A 628 -20.59 -6.36 -38.74
N THR A 629 -19.94 -6.54 -37.59
CA THR A 629 -19.61 -7.86 -37.02
C THR A 629 -20.05 -7.96 -35.57
N PHE A 630 -20.46 -9.15 -35.14
CA PHE A 630 -20.95 -9.35 -33.77
C PHE A 630 -19.81 -9.34 -32.75
N ILE A 631 -19.68 -8.24 -32.02
CA ILE A 631 -18.71 -8.05 -30.93
C ILE A 631 -19.44 -7.33 -29.77
N SER A 632 -19.85 -8.10 -28.76
CA SER A 632 -20.66 -7.60 -27.65
C SER A 632 -20.38 -8.38 -26.35
N SER A 633 -20.54 -7.71 -25.20
CA SER A 633 -20.47 -8.31 -23.87
C SER A 633 -21.32 -7.49 -22.89
N ALA A 634 -22.00 -8.19 -21.98
CA ALA A 634 -22.87 -7.56 -20.97
C ALA A 634 -22.10 -6.64 -20.01
N TYR A 635 -20.85 -6.98 -19.69
CA TYR A 635 -20.04 -6.24 -18.71
C TYR A 635 -19.30 -5.05 -19.32
N TRP A 636 -19.45 -4.74 -20.61
CA TRP A 636 -18.74 -3.58 -21.18
C TRP A 636 -19.41 -2.24 -20.82
N SER A 637 -20.68 -2.25 -20.41
CA SER A 637 -21.44 -1.07 -20.00
C SER A 637 -21.48 -0.86 -18.47
N GLU A 638 -20.74 -1.66 -17.68
CA GLU A 638 -20.58 -1.34 -16.27
C GLU A 638 -19.78 -0.04 -16.12
N ALA A 639 -20.09 0.74 -15.10
CA ALA A 639 -19.62 2.12 -14.99
C ALA A 639 -18.31 2.27 -14.18
N ILE A 640 -17.85 1.24 -13.47
CA ILE A 640 -16.62 1.31 -12.64
C ILE A 640 -15.38 1.45 -13.54
N GLY A 641 -15.22 0.60 -14.56
CA GLY A 641 -14.07 0.61 -15.47
C GLY A 641 -13.89 1.98 -16.15
N PRO A 642 -14.91 2.51 -16.84
CA PRO A 642 -14.85 3.84 -17.44
C PRO A 642 -14.62 4.98 -16.44
N THR A 643 -15.26 4.93 -15.26
CA THR A 643 -15.05 5.95 -14.22
C THR A 643 -13.61 5.95 -13.73
N ALA A 644 -13.05 4.76 -13.45
CA ALA A 644 -11.68 4.61 -12.99
C ALA A 644 -10.68 5.10 -14.06
N ALA A 645 -10.89 4.71 -15.31
CA ALA A 645 -10.05 5.14 -16.43
C ALA A 645 -10.11 6.64 -16.67
N LEU A 646 -11.30 7.24 -16.61
CA LEU A 646 -11.46 8.70 -16.75
C LEU A 646 -10.66 9.44 -15.67
N ALA A 647 -10.85 9.05 -14.40
CA ALA A 647 -10.13 9.66 -13.28
C ALA A 647 -8.61 9.47 -13.38
N ALA A 648 -8.16 8.28 -13.77
CA ALA A 648 -6.74 7.98 -13.95
C ALA A 648 -6.13 8.80 -15.09
N VAL A 649 -6.79 8.87 -16.24
CA VAL A 649 -6.33 9.63 -17.41
C VAL A 649 -6.27 11.12 -17.10
N GLU A 650 -7.33 11.70 -16.52
CA GLU A 650 -7.35 13.13 -16.17
C GLU A 650 -6.26 13.48 -15.15
N LYS A 651 -6.02 12.61 -14.18
CA LYS A 651 -4.90 12.77 -13.24
C LYS A 651 -3.55 12.70 -13.96
N MET A 652 -3.34 11.70 -14.82
CA MET A 652 -2.10 11.58 -15.61
C MET A 652 -1.88 12.78 -16.55
N MET A 653 -2.94 13.41 -17.08
CA MET A 653 -2.82 14.65 -17.86
C MET A 653 -2.31 15.84 -17.03
N SER A 654 -2.55 15.83 -15.72
CA SER A 654 -2.09 16.87 -14.79
C SER A 654 -0.69 16.63 -14.21
N LEU A 655 -0.10 15.47 -14.47
CA LEU A 655 1.17 15.02 -13.89
C LEU A 655 2.18 14.68 -14.99
N ASP A 656 3.46 14.94 -14.74
CA ASP A 656 4.53 14.45 -15.62
C ASP A 656 4.99 13.04 -15.19
N VAL A 657 4.09 12.07 -15.34
CA VAL A 657 4.35 10.67 -14.97
C VAL A 657 5.55 10.09 -15.73
N PRO A 658 5.66 10.24 -17.08
CA PRO A 658 6.79 9.70 -17.82
C PRO A 658 8.15 10.21 -17.34
N ALA A 659 8.32 11.52 -17.11
CA ALA A 659 9.58 12.05 -16.63
C ALA A 659 9.94 11.53 -15.23
N HIS A 660 8.94 11.38 -14.34
CA HIS A 660 9.15 10.80 -13.02
C HIS A 660 9.62 9.34 -13.10
N LEU A 661 8.99 8.53 -13.95
CA LEU A 661 9.41 7.13 -14.15
C LEU A 661 10.81 7.03 -14.72
N GLN A 662 11.12 7.85 -15.74
CA GLN A 662 12.44 7.88 -16.36
C GLN A 662 13.53 8.18 -15.32
N ARG A 663 13.27 9.14 -14.42
CA ARG A 663 14.19 9.53 -13.35
C ARG A 663 14.36 8.43 -12.30
N ILE A 664 13.26 7.91 -11.74
CA ILE A 664 13.29 6.88 -10.69
C ILE A 664 13.93 5.59 -11.24
N GLY A 665 13.48 5.14 -12.41
CA GLY A 665 13.99 3.94 -13.06
C GLY A 665 15.45 4.06 -13.48
N GLY A 666 15.85 5.20 -14.04
CA GLY A 666 17.24 5.46 -14.41
C GLY A 666 18.17 5.48 -13.20
N CYS A 667 17.73 6.09 -12.10
CA CYS A 667 18.47 6.06 -10.84
C CYS A 667 18.60 4.63 -10.29
N PHE A 668 17.53 3.84 -10.32
CA PHE A 668 17.56 2.44 -9.93
C PHE A 668 18.55 1.63 -10.77
N MET A 669 18.47 1.72 -12.10
CA MET A 669 19.36 0.99 -13.01
C MET A 669 20.83 1.30 -12.75
N LYS A 670 21.17 2.58 -12.57
CA LYS A 670 22.54 3.01 -12.27
C LYS A 670 23.03 2.42 -10.94
N ARG A 671 22.26 2.59 -9.86
CA ARG A 671 22.64 2.12 -8.51
C ARG A 671 22.74 0.59 -8.43
N TRP A 672 21.95 -0.15 -9.20
CA TRP A 672 22.04 -1.62 -9.27
C TRP A 672 23.36 -2.11 -9.87
N LEU A 673 23.85 -1.45 -10.91
CA LEU A 673 25.16 -1.75 -11.50
C LEU A 673 26.30 -1.35 -10.56
N GLU A 674 26.22 -0.17 -9.94
CA GLU A 674 27.20 0.31 -8.96
C GLU A 674 27.31 -0.65 -7.76
N LEU A 675 26.18 -1.14 -7.26
CA LEU A 675 26.14 -2.09 -6.15
C LEU A 675 26.80 -3.43 -6.50
N GLY A 676 26.54 -3.96 -7.70
CA GLY A 676 27.20 -5.19 -8.17
C GLY A 676 28.72 -5.05 -8.24
N GLN A 677 29.22 -3.88 -8.64
CA GLN A 677 30.64 -3.58 -8.66
C GLN A 677 31.23 -3.42 -7.24
N SER A 678 30.59 -2.64 -6.37
CA SER A 678 31.10 -2.37 -5.02
C SER A 678 31.17 -3.63 -4.16
N CYS A 679 30.16 -4.49 -4.26
CA CYS A 679 30.09 -5.74 -3.54
C CYS A 679 30.79 -6.91 -4.25
N GLN A 680 31.44 -6.71 -5.40
CA GLN A 680 32.10 -7.80 -6.16
C GLN A 680 31.16 -8.97 -6.52
N LEU A 681 29.88 -8.66 -6.77
CA LEU A 681 28.88 -9.61 -7.24
C LEU A 681 28.27 -9.05 -8.53
N PRO A 682 28.87 -9.33 -9.69
CA PRO A 682 28.50 -8.69 -10.96
C PRO A 682 27.00 -8.80 -11.29
N THR A 683 26.43 -7.69 -11.76
CA THR A 683 25.00 -7.57 -12.09
C THR A 683 24.81 -7.00 -13.48
N PHE A 684 23.63 -7.24 -14.06
CA PHE A 684 23.22 -6.62 -15.32
C PHE A 684 21.86 -5.93 -15.19
N VAL A 685 21.61 -4.97 -16.08
CA VAL A 685 20.30 -4.37 -16.32
C VAL A 685 19.95 -4.45 -17.80
N LYS A 686 18.68 -4.69 -18.11
CA LYS A 686 18.09 -4.70 -19.46
C LYS A 686 16.78 -3.92 -19.47
N GLY A 687 16.30 -3.62 -20.67
CA GLY A 687 15.06 -2.88 -20.85
C GLY A 687 15.29 -1.38 -20.78
N ARG A 688 14.38 -0.68 -20.10
CA ARG A 688 14.36 0.79 -20.02
C ARG A 688 13.97 1.25 -18.61
N PRO A 689 14.23 2.51 -18.25
CA PRO A 689 13.88 3.04 -16.93
C PRO A 689 12.44 2.74 -16.48
N GLU A 690 11.48 2.77 -17.40
CA GLU A 690 10.06 2.58 -17.09
C GLU A 690 9.67 1.10 -16.90
N LEU A 691 10.53 0.17 -17.33
CA LEU A 691 10.35 -1.29 -17.36
C LEU A 691 11.71 -1.99 -17.18
N VAL A 692 12.24 -1.95 -15.95
CA VAL A 692 13.59 -2.43 -15.66
C VAL A 692 13.58 -3.95 -15.51
N GLN A 693 14.51 -4.62 -16.20
CA GLN A 693 14.88 -6.00 -15.94
C GLN A 693 16.28 -6.02 -15.34
N LEU A 694 16.48 -6.85 -14.32
CA LEU A 694 17.75 -6.93 -13.59
C LEU A 694 18.10 -8.37 -13.23
N GLY A 695 19.38 -8.62 -13.05
CA GLY A 695 19.87 -9.92 -12.63
C GLY A 695 21.34 -9.89 -12.22
N PHE A 696 21.84 -11.09 -11.94
CA PHE A 696 23.24 -11.34 -11.59
C PHE A 696 23.94 -11.98 -12.79
N GLU A 697 25.18 -11.56 -13.05
CA GLU A 697 26.03 -12.18 -14.06
C GLU A 697 26.74 -13.38 -13.40
N HIS A 698 26.11 -14.54 -13.48
CA HIS A 698 26.67 -15.79 -13.00
C HIS A 698 26.15 -16.94 -13.87
N GLU A 699 27.06 -17.76 -14.40
CA GLU A 699 26.79 -18.74 -15.47
C GLU A 699 25.52 -19.57 -15.23
N GLU A 700 25.57 -20.52 -14.29
CA GLU A 700 24.43 -21.44 -14.06
C GLU A 700 23.59 -21.06 -12.82
N GLN A 701 24.10 -20.20 -11.95
CA GLN A 701 23.51 -19.93 -10.64
C GLN A 701 22.72 -18.62 -10.55
N ALA A 702 22.62 -17.83 -11.62
CA ALA A 702 21.96 -16.51 -11.59
C ALA A 702 20.55 -16.53 -10.98
N ASN A 703 19.72 -17.53 -11.34
CA ASN A 703 18.36 -17.65 -10.78
C ASN A 703 18.37 -18.06 -9.31
N ARG A 704 19.32 -18.90 -8.90
CA ARG A 704 19.47 -19.31 -7.49
C ARG A 704 19.94 -18.15 -6.62
N ILE A 705 20.90 -17.36 -7.12
CA ILE A 705 21.34 -16.11 -6.48
C ILE A 705 20.17 -15.13 -6.38
N MET A 706 19.41 -14.93 -7.46
CA MET A 706 18.22 -14.07 -7.46
C MET A 706 17.16 -14.56 -6.45
N THR A 707 17.00 -15.87 -6.29
CA THR A 707 16.07 -16.44 -5.30
C THR A 707 16.53 -16.15 -3.87
N LEU A 708 17.82 -16.34 -3.58
CA LEU A 708 18.41 -16.00 -2.29
C LEU A 708 18.30 -14.50 -2.00
N PHE A 709 18.64 -13.65 -2.98
CA PHE A 709 18.48 -12.21 -2.88
C PHE A 709 17.03 -11.81 -2.57
N THR A 710 16.07 -12.37 -3.30
CA THR A 710 14.64 -12.13 -3.07
C THR A 710 14.22 -12.53 -1.65
N ARG A 711 14.63 -13.70 -1.18
CA ARG A 711 14.38 -14.18 0.19
C ARG A 711 14.96 -13.23 1.24
N LEU A 712 16.21 -12.79 1.08
CA LEU A 712 16.85 -11.89 2.04
C LEU A 712 16.17 -10.52 2.06
N MET A 713 15.78 -9.98 0.90
CA MET A 713 15.05 -8.72 0.81
C MET A 713 13.65 -8.81 1.45
N LEU A 714 12.95 -9.94 1.31
CA LEU A 714 11.67 -10.18 1.98
C LEU A 714 11.81 -10.11 3.52
N GLN A 715 12.91 -10.62 4.08
CA GLN A 715 13.20 -10.52 5.52
C GLN A 715 13.41 -9.07 5.97
N GLN A 716 13.79 -8.18 5.04
CA GLN A 716 13.92 -6.74 5.28
C GLN A 716 12.61 -5.97 4.99
N GLY A 717 11.50 -6.66 4.70
CA GLY A 717 10.23 -6.02 4.36
C GLY A 717 10.21 -5.42 2.95
N ILE A 718 10.95 -6.00 2.00
CA ILE A 718 11.01 -5.50 0.62
C ILE A 718 10.74 -6.64 -0.37
N MET A 719 9.73 -6.45 -1.24
CA MET A 719 9.49 -7.33 -2.36
C MET A 719 10.41 -6.92 -3.52
N ALA A 720 11.46 -7.71 -3.73
CA ALA A 720 12.45 -7.52 -4.78
C ALA A 720 12.48 -8.74 -5.72
N GLY A 721 12.97 -8.57 -6.95
CA GLY A 721 13.10 -9.69 -7.88
C GLY A 721 13.83 -9.29 -9.16
N SER A 722 13.64 -10.06 -10.23
CA SER A 722 14.33 -9.85 -11.51
C SER A 722 13.77 -8.71 -12.37
N SER A 723 12.90 -7.87 -11.80
CA SER A 723 12.31 -6.72 -12.47
C SER A 723 11.96 -5.64 -11.48
N PHE A 724 12.09 -4.38 -11.88
CA PHE A 724 11.56 -3.23 -11.17
C PHE A 724 10.75 -2.37 -12.15
N ASN A 725 9.45 -2.25 -11.88
CA ASN A 725 8.55 -1.45 -12.71
C ASN A 725 8.09 -0.22 -11.92
N PRO A 726 8.75 0.94 -12.08
CA PRO A 726 8.41 2.10 -11.26
C PRO A 726 6.98 2.58 -11.50
N THR A 727 6.43 3.23 -10.47
CA THR A 727 5.13 3.90 -10.45
C THR A 727 5.30 5.33 -9.97
N PHE A 728 4.29 6.17 -10.13
CA PHE A 728 4.31 7.53 -9.62
C PHE A 728 4.46 7.61 -8.09
N ALA A 729 4.04 6.56 -7.36
CA ALA A 729 4.19 6.47 -5.92
C ALA A 729 5.63 6.24 -5.44
N HIS A 730 6.53 5.76 -6.31
CA HIS A 730 7.93 5.54 -5.94
C HIS A 730 8.69 6.87 -5.82
N GLN A 731 9.49 7.01 -4.76
CA GLN A 731 10.24 8.23 -4.45
C GLN A 731 11.70 7.87 -4.11
N ASP A 732 12.57 8.88 -4.07
CA ASP A 732 14.01 8.69 -3.81
C ASP A 732 14.28 8.03 -2.45
N ARG A 733 13.41 8.27 -1.46
CA ARG A 733 13.49 7.61 -0.16
C ARG A 733 13.30 6.09 -0.25
N HIS A 734 12.44 5.60 -1.15
CA HIS A 734 12.21 4.17 -1.36
C HIS A 734 13.42 3.54 -2.04
N LEU A 735 14.04 4.24 -3.01
CA LEU A 735 15.32 3.83 -3.60
C LEU A 735 16.43 3.79 -2.54
N GLY A 736 16.54 4.83 -1.70
CA GLY A 736 17.48 4.88 -0.59
C GLY A 736 17.39 3.64 0.30
N HIS A 737 16.18 3.35 0.79
CA HIS A 737 15.90 2.20 1.64
C HIS A 737 16.20 0.86 0.95
N TYR A 738 15.77 0.68 -0.31
CA TYR A 738 16.04 -0.52 -1.09
C TYR A 738 17.53 -0.83 -1.18
N PHE A 739 18.35 0.15 -1.57
CA PHE A 739 19.76 -0.08 -1.81
C PHE A 739 20.57 -0.24 -0.53
N GLU A 740 20.19 0.43 0.57
CA GLU A 740 20.78 0.18 1.90
C GLU A 740 20.59 -1.28 2.32
N LYS A 741 19.37 -1.82 2.18
CA LYS A 741 19.07 -3.22 2.52
C LYS A 741 19.68 -4.20 1.52
N ALA A 742 19.72 -3.84 0.23
CA ALA A 742 20.31 -4.67 -0.81
C ALA A 742 21.83 -4.86 -0.60
N GLU A 743 22.56 -3.82 -0.17
CA GLU A 743 23.99 -3.91 0.14
C GLU A 743 24.28 -4.96 1.21
N ALA A 744 23.55 -4.92 2.32
CA ALA A 744 23.64 -5.95 3.36
C ALA A 744 23.31 -7.36 2.85
N CYS A 745 22.37 -7.49 1.90
CA CYS A 745 22.02 -8.78 1.29
C CYS A 745 23.13 -9.28 0.35
N PHE A 746 23.77 -8.40 -0.43
CA PHE A 746 24.88 -8.76 -1.31
C PHE A 746 26.07 -9.30 -0.51
N ASP A 747 26.39 -8.67 0.62
CA ASP A 747 27.45 -9.14 1.51
C ASP A 747 27.16 -10.54 2.06
N GLN A 748 25.92 -10.81 2.47
CA GLN A 748 25.51 -12.15 2.93
C GLN A 748 25.59 -13.19 1.80
N ILE A 749 25.15 -12.86 0.59
CA ILE A 749 25.26 -13.74 -0.57
C ILE A 749 26.73 -14.09 -0.85
N ASN A 750 27.62 -13.10 -0.85
CA ASN A 750 29.04 -13.31 -1.03
C ASN A 750 29.66 -14.19 0.05
N GLN A 751 29.25 -14.03 1.32
CA GLN A 751 29.69 -14.89 2.40
C GLN A 751 29.25 -16.34 2.19
N GLN A 752 27.99 -16.57 1.77
CA GLN A 752 27.48 -17.92 1.48
C GLN A 752 28.15 -18.57 0.26
N LEU A 753 28.48 -17.77 -0.77
CA LEU A 753 29.26 -18.24 -1.93
C LEU A 753 30.67 -18.67 -1.51
N LYS A 754 31.34 -17.88 -0.64
CA LYS A 754 32.69 -18.17 -0.15
C LYS A 754 32.75 -19.36 0.83
N SER A 755 31.74 -19.52 1.68
CA SER A 755 31.68 -20.61 2.66
C SER A 755 31.22 -21.95 2.06
N GLY A 756 30.68 -21.93 0.85
CA GLY A 756 30.11 -23.11 0.17
C GLY A 756 28.66 -23.43 0.58
N GLN A 757 28.11 -22.76 1.60
CA GLN A 757 26.73 -22.97 2.07
C GLN A 757 25.68 -22.72 0.98
N PHE A 758 25.95 -21.80 0.04
CA PHE A 758 25.05 -21.50 -1.08
C PHE A 758 24.71 -22.73 -1.95
N TYR A 759 25.65 -23.68 -2.06
CA TYR A 759 25.55 -24.84 -2.94
C TYR A 759 24.79 -26.02 -2.33
N ASP A 760 24.34 -25.91 -1.07
CA ASP A 760 23.45 -26.88 -0.46
C ASP A 760 22.06 -26.80 -1.11
N GLN A 761 21.75 -27.77 -1.99
CA GLN A 761 20.49 -27.80 -2.73
C GLN A 761 19.27 -27.99 -1.84
N GLU A 762 19.42 -28.57 -0.65
CA GLU A 762 18.32 -28.77 0.30
C GLU A 762 17.95 -27.48 1.04
N ALA A 763 18.83 -26.46 1.03
CA ALA A 763 18.63 -25.22 1.77
C ALA A 763 17.46 -24.36 1.25
N PHE A 764 17.21 -24.35 -0.06
CA PHE A 764 16.07 -23.67 -0.68
C PHE A 764 15.90 -24.04 -2.17
N GLU A 765 14.64 -24.01 -2.62
CA GLU A 765 14.27 -24.18 -4.03
C GLU A 765 14.61 -22.95 -4.87
N THR A 766 15.04 -23.14 -6.11
CA THR A 766 15.35 -22.06 -7.06
C THR A 766 14.10 -21.62 -7.81
N LYS A 767 13.93 -20.32 -8.02
CA LYS A 767 12.84 -19.78 -8.85
C LYS A 767 12.75 -20.45 -10.21
N HIS A 768 11.53 -20.61 -10.69
CA HIS A 768 11.24 -21.20 -11.99
C HIS A 768 11.48 -20.17 -13.11
N THR A 769 11.83 -20.66 -14.30
CA THR A 769 12.03 -19.85 -15.51
C THR A 769 10.92 -20.11 -16.52
N GLY A 770 10.35 -19.03 -17.06
CA GLY A 770 9.28 -19.10 -18.05
C GLY A 770 8.01 -19.79 -17.53
N PHE A 771 7.11 -20.17 -18.45
CA PHE A 771 5.84 -20.81 -18.11
C PHE A 771 5.81 -22.33 -18.37
N ALA A 772 6.84 -22.88 -19.03
CA ALA A 772 6.86 -24.27 -19.47
C ALA A 772 6.81 -25.31 -18.33
N ARG A 773 7.34 -24.97 -17.14
CA ARG A 773 7.28 -25.85 -15.95
C ARG A 773 6.00 -25.72 -15.12
N LEU A 774 5.14 -24.75 -15.44
CA LEU A 774 3.97 -24.40 -14.62
C LEU A 774 2.68 -25.15 -14.99
N VAL A 775 2.77 -26.07 -15.95
CA VAL A 775 1.64 -26.84 -16.51
C VAL A 775 1.72 -28.34 -16.17
N ASN A 776 2.77 -28.76 -15.44
CA ASN A 776 3.00 -30.16 -15.04
C ASN A 776 2.76 -30.36 -13.55
#